data_AF-A0A954FEY3-F1
#
_entry.id   AF-A0A954FEY3-F1
#
_cell.length_a   1.000
_cell.length_b   1.000
_cell.length_c   1.000
_cell.angle_alpha   90.00
_cell.angle_beta   90.00
_cell.angle_gamma   90.00
#
_symmetry.space_group_name_H-M   'P 1'
#
loop_
_entity.id
_entity.type
_entity.pdbx_description
1 polymer ?
#
loop_
_entity_poly.entity_id
_entity_poly.type
_entity_poly.pdbx_seq_one_letter_code
_entity_poly.pdbx_strand_id
1 'polypeptide(L)'
;GDPYVPINDSGLDVMHWTGHTGAVILAPHLTTLTKKEVGLPHWDDATERQQRDSMCWKSEDELYNDGMAFKMTCRTDAGVIVTLIADNYFGYCKKEVKTQISYSANLFGNAEEEHAGGTMAYPSYNLGEGFQMNSVRYNGRTFKDVLGDYGDHIDGKEEGYGVDQNYSELIYIPEDAYASLPEQCIRWTRDGKQHSIPLLPGNVYMAPSGYHLRMEKHPAAPSWRIVGTTGEGIFCHKPCTVSGGGKSEISKSLTDYMLYGPVFVSNYEKDMEYVREIIDKDYSDRWLEPLPEGHPNLRPSRKVLDQTRSLGSVIKLLTPSPAYTAEFNEWLNAIPDHIRALVFIIKRIYWTDWGQDWDSHFGVDIVNGTYGHELKYRERKLVGTYLRVGLFSLSGWRTFKVRQDFIASMKIQTEDDISASVVVPARALSHLAEGEKSESCKFVINSEYRLFQRPDDAIVRGLDKQTEADLSRPGNFISNFEPLTNQQVREMSKYVVDFDAFSAPMQEMLKAAEESNSSYVVCSANPRQIDGKPTKNPRYLQIRPDLVKPFNTYVAKMATRLFRAIPADQPVHNPVNSVMLGRRNNPPEKEKGIRSLAVYSPIHYQELPELFMDLITSLTGRSPSTTGFGSEGALTKGPF
;
A
#
# COMPACT_ATOMS: atom_id res chain seq x y z
N GLY A 1 3.92 22.60 23.55
CA GLY A 1 3.52 22.76 24.96
C GLY A 1 3.20 24.21 25.21
N ASP A 2 3.34 24.67 26.46
CA ASP A 2 3.28 26.09 26.80
C ASP A 2 4.53 26.82 26.27
N PRO A 3 4.42 27.79 25.33
CA PRO A 3 5.56 28.48 24.75
C PRO A 3 6.32 29.38 25.74
N TYR A 4 5.75 29.70 26.91
CA TYR A 4 6.40 30.56 27.91
C TYR A 4 7.39 29.81 28.82
N VAL A 5 7.42 28.47 28.75
CA VAL A 5 8.38 27.67 29.51
C VAL A 5 9.65 27.50 28.67
N PRO A 6 10.85 27.76 29.23
CA PRO A 6 12.11 27.69 28.48
C PRO A 6 12.37 26.34 27.78
N ILE A 7 11.89 25.22 28.33
CA ILE A 7 12.02 23.90 27.69
C ILE A 7 11.32 23.81 26.32
N ASN A 8 10.37 24.70 26.04
CA ASN A 8 9.63 24.77 24.78
C ASN A 8 10.10 25.95 23.89
N ASP A 9 11.12 26.69 24.29
CA ASP A 9 11.72 27.74 23.46
C ASP A 9 12.72 27.11 22.48
N SER A 10 12.32 27.02 21.21
CA SER A 10 13.16 26.47 20.15
C SER A 10 14.50 27.19 20.00
N GLY A 11 14.60 28.47 20.40
CA GLY A 11 15.85 29.22 20.39
C GLY A 11 16.91 28.68 21.36
N LEU A 12 16.50 27.87 22.35
CA LEU A 12 17.39 27.19 23.29
C LEU A 12 17.76 25.77 22.82
N ASP A 13 17.00 25.16 21.90
CA ASP A 13 17.25 23.84 21.33
C ASP A 13 17.67 23.92 19.84
N VAL A 14 18.82 24.53 19.62
CA VAL A 14 19.37 24.77 18.27
C VAL A 14 19.69 23.48 17.49
N MET A 15 19.77 22.33 18.16
CA MET A 15 20.09 21.05 17.52
C MET A 15 18.88 20.40 16.85
N HIS A 16 17.67 20.72 17.28
CA HIS A 16 16.44 20.10 16.79
C HIS A 16 15.48 21.11 16.13
N TRP A 17 15.92 22.36 15.96
CA TRP A 17 15.19 23.42 15.28
C TRP A 17 15.89 23.84 13.97
N THR A 18 15.11 24.23 12.97
CA THR A 18 15.63 24.68 11.67
C THR A 18 16.08 26.14 11.66
N GLY A 19 15.85 26.89 12.74
CA GLY A 19 16.10 28.34 12.81
C GLY A 19 14.97 29.20 12.22
N HIS A 20 13.83 28.61 11.85
CA HIS A 20 12.71 29.31 11.22
C HIS A 20 11.45 29.32 12.10
N THR A 21 10.70 30.43 12.08
CA THR A 21 9.47 30.59 12.86
C THR A 21 8.28 30.94 11.97
N GLY A 22 7.16 30.29 12.22
CA GLY A 22 5.92 30.48 11.50
C GLY A 22 4.78 30.98 12.39
N ALA A 23 3.89 31.80 11.83
CA ALA A 23 2.64 32.19 12.47
C ALA A 23 1.46 32.03 11.49
N VAL A 24 0.33 31.52 12.01
CA VAL A 24 -0.93 31.39 11.27
C VAL A 24 -2.04 32.04 12.08
N ILE A 25 -2.79 32.94 11.46
CA ILE A 25 -3.90 33.66 12.10
C ILE A 25 -5.18 33.40 11.30
N LEU A 26 -6.19 32.83 11.94
CA LEU A 26 -7.50 32.61 11.34
C LEU A 26 -8.35 33.88 11.51
N ALA A 27 -8.77 34.46 10.40
CA ALA A 27 -9.51 35.71 10.36
C ALA A 27 -10.64 35.64 9.32
N PRO A 28 -11.63 34.74 9.48
CA PRO A 28 -12.69 34.52 8.49
C PRO A 28 -13.56 35.74 8.25
N HIS A 29 -13.56 36.72 9.16
CA HIS A 29 -14.28 37.98 9.01
C HIS A 29 -13.69 38.91 7.93
N LEU A 30 -12.46 38.67 7.45
CA LEU A 30 -11.81 39.54 6.46
C LEU A 30 -12.48 39.51 5.08
N THR A 31 -13.33 38.51 4.79
CA THR A 31 -14.07 38.41 3.53
C THR A 31 -15.15 39.49 3.38
N THR A 32 -15.42 40.28 4.42
CA THR A 32 -16.41 41.37 4.37
C THR A 32 -15.79 42.74 4.11
N LEU A 33 -14.46 42.86 4.04
CA LEU A 33 -13.78 44.13 3.79
C LEU A 33 -13.84 44.50 2.31
N THR A 34 -14.03 45.78 1.99
CA THR A 34 -13.95 46.27 0.61
C THR A 34 -12.50 46.47 0.16
N LYS A 35 -12.26 46.39 -1.15
CA LYS A 35 -10.97 46.69 -1.79
C LYS A 35 -10.50 48.12 -1.47
N LYS A 36 -11.44 49.07 -1.40
CA LYS A 36 -11.16 50.47 -1.08
C LYS A 36 -10.74 50.66 0.38
N GLU A 37 -11.44 50.03 1.33
CA GLU A 37 -11.12 50.14 2.77
C GLU A 37 -9.72 49.59 3.10
N VAL A 38 -9.27 48.56 2.38
CA VAL A 38 -7.91 48.01 2.55
C VAL A 38 -6.85 48.77 1.74
N GLY A 39 -7.22 49.87 1.07
CA GLY A 39 -6.30 50.79 0.41
C GLY A 39 -5.83 50.37 -0.99
N LEU A 40 -6.56 49.51 -1.70
CA LEU A 40 -6.24 49.21 -3.10
C LEU A 40 -6.53 50.41 -4.01
N PRO A 41 -5.81 50.56 -5.15
CA PRO A 41 -6.03 51.67 -6.07
C PRO A 41 -7.35 51.51 -6.85
N HIS A 42 -7.87 52.63 -7.35
CA HIS A 42 -8.89 52.61 -8.39
C HIS A 42 -8.33 51.97 -9.67
N TRP A 43 -9.18 51.34 -10.48
CA TRP A 43 -8.78 50.62 -11.69
C TRP A 43 -7.87 51.43 -12.63
N ASP A 44 -8.19 52.72 -12.80
CA ASP A 44 -7.46 53.60 -13.72
C ASP A 44 -6.04 53.95 -13.22
N ASP A 45 -5.80 53.84 -11.92
CA ASP A 45 -4.49 54.06 -11.29
C ASP A 45 -3.72 52.74 -11.06
N ALA A 46 -4.35 51.60 -11.37
CA ALA A 46 -3.79 50.29 -11.14
C ALA A 46 -2.86 49.86 -12.27
N THR A 47 -1.76 49.20 -11.91
CA THR A 47 -0.89 48.51 -12.88
C THR A 47 -1.64 47.36 -13.57
N GLU A 48 -1.20 46.95 -14.76
CA GLU A 48 -1.77 45.79 -15.47
C GLU A 48 -1.79 44.52 -14.60
N ARG A 49 -0.76 44.37 -13.75
CA ARG A 49 -0.67 43.25 -12.80
C ARG A 49 -1.77 43.31 -11.74
N GLN A 50 -2.01 44.49 -11.16
CA GLN A 50 -3.08 44.69 -10.18
C GLN A 50 -4.44 44.45 -10.82
N GLN A 51 -4.65 44.95 -12.04
CA GLN A 51 -5.88 44.71 -12.80
C GLN A 51 -6.13 43.21 -13.05
N ARG A 52 -5.09 42.48 -13.47
CA ARG A 52 -5.17 41.03 -13.72
C ARG A 52 -5.47 40.22 -12.47
N ASP A 53 -4.85 40.58 -11.35
CA ASP A 53 -5.03 39.88 -10.06
C ASP A 53 -6.25 40.42 -9.27
N SER A 54 -7.05 41.32 -9.87
CA SER A 54 -8.17 41.99 -9.22
C SER A 54 -7.80 42.74 -7.92
N MET A 55 -6.56 43.22 -7.83
CA MET A 55 -6.02 44.04 -6.75
C MET A 55 -6.22 45.55 -7.01
N CYS A 56 -7.44 45.90 -7.43
CA CYS A 56 -7.93 47.25 -7.68
C CYS A 56 -9.47 47.22 -7.72
N TRP A 57 -10.12 48.38 -7.63
CA TRP A 57 -11.58 48.48 -7.63
C TRP A 57 -12.08 49.45 -8.71
N LYS A 58 -13.26 49.16 -9.27
CA LYS A 58 -14.04 50.09 -10.13
C LYS A 58 -15.18 50.72 -9.35
N SER A 59 -15.79 49.96 -8.44
CA SER A 59 -16.82 50.43 -7.52
C SER A 59 -16.35 50.29 -6.07
N GLU A 60 -16.75 51.23 -5.22
CA GLU A 60 -16.27 51.30 -3.83
C GLU A 60 -16.72 50.13 -2.94
N ASP A 61 -17.82 49.47 -3.32
CA ASP A 61 -18.45 48.35 -2.61
C ASP A 61 -17.86 46.99 -3.00
N GLU A 62 -16.90 46.94 -3.92
CA GLU A 62 -16.23 45.69 -4.29
C GLU A 62 -15.49 45.09 -3.11
N LEU A 63 -15.88 43.89 -2.69
CA LEU A 63 -15.24 43.13 -1.62
C LEU A 63 -13.83 42.67 -2.03
N TYR A 64 -12.92 42.65 -1.07
CA TYR A 64 -11.59 42.09 -1.28
C TYR A 64 -11.69 40.61 -1.66
N ASN A 65 -10.97 40.20 -2.70
CA ASN A 65 -11.07 38.86 -3.30
C ASN A 65 -12.52 38.45 -3.63
N ASP A 66 -13.36 39.42 -3.97
CA ASP A 66 -14.77 39.26 -4.32
C ASP A 66 -15.60 38.56 -3.22
N GLY A 67 -15.20 38.74 -1.95
CA GLY A 67 -15.84 38.13 -0.79
C GLY A 67 -15.55 36.63 -0.61
N MET A 68 -14.63 36.09 -1.42
CA MET A 68 -14.24 34.68 -1.37
C MET A 68 -13.08 34.45 -0.39
N ALA A 69 -12.98 33.22 0.12
CA ALA A 69 -11.88 32.79 0.97
C ALA A 69 -10.51 33.04 0.31
N PHE A 70 -9.54 33.50 1.09
CA PHE A 70 -8.15 33.67 0.67
C PHE A 70 -7.18 33.40 1.82
N LYS A 71 -5.90 33.30 1.47
CA LYS A 71 -4.80 33.41 2.43
C LYS A 71 -3.84 34.51 1.98
N MET A 72 -3.25 35.22 2.94
CA MET A 72 -2.26 36.26 2.68
C MET A 72 -1.02 36.01 3.51
N THR A 73 0.13 35.88 2.84
CA THR A 73 1.39 35.47 3.46
C THR A 73 2.46 36.54 3.30
N CYS A 74 3.14 36.88 4.40
CA CYS A 74 4.34 37.71 4.42
C CYS A 74 5.54 36.86 4.90
N ARG A 75 6.67 36.98 4.21
CA ARG A 75 7.92 36.24 4.49
C ARG A 75 9.11 36.91 3.82
N THR A 76 10.29 36.74 4.37
CA THR A 76 11.58 37.20 3.79
C THR A 76 12.63 36.10 3.89
N ASP A 77 13.88 36.39 3.56
CA ASP A 77 15.05 35.53 3.81
C ASP A 77 15.49 35.49 5.29
N ALA A 78 14.86 36.29 6.17
CA ALA A 78 15.13 36.31 7.60
C ALA A 78 14.55 35.11 8.37
N GLY A 79 13.88 34.18 7.70
CA GLY A 79 13.39 32.93 8.32
C GLY A 79 12.07 33.03 9.09
N VAL A 80 11.30 34.10 8.91
CA VAL A 80 9.98 34.27 9.52
C VAL A 80 8.89 34.33 8.46
N ILE A 81 7.85 33.52 8.64
CA ILE A 81 6.66 33.48 7.77
C ILE A 81 5.39 33.70 8.59
N VAL A 82 4.53 34.61 8.13
CA VAL A 82 3.24 34.93 8.77
C VAL A 82 2.13 34.82 7.73
N THR A 83 1.09 34.05 8.03
CA THR A 83 -0.05 33.88 7.14
C THR A 83 -1.37 34.18 7.85
N LEU A 84 -2.20 34.99 7.20
CA LEU A 84 -3.62 35.16 7.52
C LEU A 84 -4.46 34.21 6.66
N ILE A 85 -5.48 33.58 7.24
CA ILE A 85 -6.44 32.74 6.52
C ILE A 85 -7.85 33.32 6.73
N ALA A 86 -8.49 33.78 5.66
CA ALA A 86 -9.83 34.35 5.66
C ALA A 86 -10.91 33.27 5.44
N ASP A 87 -10.81 32.16 6.17
CA ASP A 87 -11.75 31.04 6.20
C ASP A 87 -11.46 30.17 7.43
N ASN A 88 -12.38 29.28 7.81
CA ASN A 88 -12.21 28.37 8.94
C ASN A 88 -12.26 26.89 8.56
N TYR A 89 -12.31 26.54 7.28
CA TYR A 89 -12.20 25.15 6.85
C TYR A 89 -10.81 24.60 7.16
N PHE A 90 -10.81 23.49 7.92
CA PHE A 90 -9.62 22.84 8.46
C PHE A 90 -8.54 22.48 7.41
N GLY A 91 -8.94 22.29 6.15
CA GLY A 91 -8.00 22.02 5.06
C GLY A 91 -6.99 23.16 4.85
N TYR A 92 -7.39 24.42 5.03
CA TYR A 92 -6.49 25.55 4.92
C TYR A 92 -5.44 25.54 6.04
N CYS A 93 -5.84 25.25 7.28
CA CYS A 93 -4.92 25.12 8.40
C CYS A 93 -3.85 24.05 8.13
N LYS A 94 -4.29 22.85 7.71
CA LYS A 94 -3.39 21.74 7.36
C LYS A 94 -2.38 22.17 6.28
N LYS A 95 -2.87 22.77 5.20
CA LYS A 95 -2.03 23.13 4.05
C LYS A 95 -1.17 24.36 4.28
N GLU A 96 -1.51 25.20 5.26
CA GLU A 96 -0.64 26.31 5.64
C GLU A 96 0.55 25.84 6.48
N VAL A 97 0.37 24.84 7.35
CA VAL A 97 1.53 24.15 7.97
C VAL A 97 2.44 23.56 6.89
N LYS A 98 1.88 22.93 5.85
CA LYS A 98 2.65 22.43 4.68
C LYS A 98 3.46 23.55 4.01
N THR A 99 2.83 24.70 3.77
CA THR A 99 3.45 25.89 3.15
C THR A 99 4.64 26.37 3.99
N GLN A 100 4.47 26.46 5.31
CA GLN A 100 5.52 26.94 6.22
C GLN A 100 6.67 25.93 6.39
N ILE A 101 6.39 24.62 6.37
CA ILE A 101 7.43 23.58 6.30
C ILE A 101 8.21 23.71 4.99
N SER A 102 7.53 23.92 3.86
CA SER A 102 8.18 24.14 2.56
C SER A 102 9.10 25.36 2.57
N TYR A 103 8.63 26.47 3.12
CA TYR A 103 9.44 27.67 3.31
C TYR A 103 10.69 27.40 4.17
N SER A 104 10.52 26.71 5.30
CA SER A 104 11.66 26.32 6.15
C SER A 104 12.65 25.41 5.42
N ALA A 105 12.18 24.43 4.65
CA ALA A 105 13.06 23.52 3.90
C ALA A 105 13.86 24.27 2.83
N ASN A 106 13.24 25.24 2.14
CA ASN A 106 13.90 26.06 1.13
C ASN A 106 15.04 26.90 1.70
N LEU A 107 14.87 27.48 2.89
CA LEU A 107 15.90 28.30 3.53
C LEU A 107 16.96 27.48 4.27
N PHE A 108 16.58 26.32 4.82
CA PHE A 108 17.50 25.44 5.54
C PHE A 108 18.54 24.80 4.60
N GLY A 109 18.12 24.44 3.38
CA GLY A 109 18.95 23.72 2.41
C GLY A 109 19.10 22.22 2.75
N ASN A 110 19.46 21.41 1.76
CA ASN A 110 19.58 19.94 1.86
C ASN A 110 18.33 19.21 2.36
N ALA A 111 17.18 19.88 2.35
CA ALA A 111 15.89 19.33 2.74
C ALA A 111 14.83 19.72 1.70
N GLU A 112 13.83 18.85 1.54
CA GLU A 112 12.68 19.08 0.67
C GLU A 112 11.40 18.88 1.48
N GLU A 113 10.40 19.71 1.23
CA GLU A 113 9.01 19.41 1.59
C GLU A 113 8.31 18.88 0.34
N GLU A 114 7.60 17.78 0.46
CA GLU A 114 7.01 17.07 -0.68
C GLU A 114 5.53 16.77 -0.48
N HIS A 115 4.80 16.91 -1.59
CA HIS A 115 3.44 16.41 -1.69
C HIS A 115 3.46 14.97 -2.23
N ALA A 116 3.68 14.02 -1.31
CA ALA A 116 4.01 12.64 -1.66
C ALA A 116 3.32 11.62 -0.76
N GLY A 117 2.97 10.47 -1.36
CA GLY A 117 2.57 9.26 -0.64
C GLY A 117 3.67 8.21 -0.74
N GLY A 118 3.66 7.22 0.15
CA GLY A 118 4.79 6.29 0.22
C GLY A 118 4.50 5.07 1.08
N THR A 119 5.22 3.99 0.78
CA THR A 119 5.13 2.75 1.55
C THR A 119 6.45 1.99 1.49
N MET A 120 6.79 1.32 2.58
CA MET A 120 7.63 0.12 2.50
C MET A 120 6.77 -1.05 2.04
N ALA A 121 7.18 -1.76 1.00
CA ALA A 121 6.51 -2.94 0.49
C ALA A 121 7.42 -4.17 0.62
N TYR A 122 6.95 -5.16 1.37
CA TYR A 122 7.64 -6.44 1.57
C TYR A 122 6.95 -7.52 0.72
N PRO A 123 7.63 -8.07 -0.30
CA PRO A 123 7.11 -9.20 -1.05
C PRO A 123 6.65 -10.34 -0.14
N SER A 124 5.43 -10.83 -0.41
CA SER A 124 4.80 -11.92 0.32
C SER A 124 4.34 -13.02 -0.63
N TYR A 125 4.31 -14.26 -0.14
CA TYR A 125 4.07 -15.45 -0.94
C TYR A 125 3.12 -16.41 -0.24
N ASN A 126 2.25 -17.07 -1.01
CA ASN A 126 1.46 -18.20 -0.54
C ASN A 126 2.32 -19.46 -0.66
N LEU A 127 2.73 -20.00 0.47
CA LEU A 127 3.62 -21.15 0.56
C LEU A 127 2.86 -22.49 0.59
N GLY A 128 1.51 -22.44 0.60
CA GLY A 128 0.67 -23.62 0.66
C GLY A 128 0.55 -24.18 2.07
N GLU A 129 0.63 -25.51 2.18
CA GLU A 129 0.40 -26.27 3.42
C GLU A 129 1.71 -26.72 4.10
N GLY A 130 2.84 -26.73 3.39
CA GLY A 130 4.13 -27.14 3.93
C GLY A 130 5.27 -26.30 3.36
N PHE A 131 6.19 -25.86 4.22
CA PHE A 131 7.33 -25.04 3.79
C PHE A 131 8.59 -25.34 4.58
N GLN A 132 9.65 -25.71 3.86
CA GLN A 132 10.99 -25.91 4.39
C GLN A 132 11.79 -24.61 4.32
N MET A 133 12.21 -24.09 5.48
CA MET A 133 13.14 -22.97 5.52
C MET A 133 14.51 -23.36 4.99
N ASN A 134 15.13 -22.39 4.33
CA ASN A 134 16.55 -22.38 4.01
C ASN A 134 17.05 -20.94 4.16
N SER A 135 17.04 -20.46 5.40
CA SER A 135 17.29 -19.06 5.74
C SER A 135 18.74 -18.65 5.49
N VAL A 136 19.69 -19.56 5.77
CA VAL A 136 21.14 -19.37 5.53
C VAL A 136 21.44 -18.98 4.09
N ARG A 137 20.64 -19.43 3.12
CA ARG A 137 20.84 -19.06 1.70
C ARG A 137 20.83 -17.54 1.46
N TYR A 138 20.12 -16.76 2.27
CA TYR A 138 19.87 -15.35 2.02
C TYR A 138 20.90 -14.41 2.64
N ASN A 139 21.46 -14.75 3.80
CA ASN A 139 22.44 -13.91 4.49
C ASN A 139 23.56 -14.70 5.20
N GLY A 140 23.58 -16.03 5.08
CA GLY A 140 24.59 -16.89 5.71
C GLY A 140 24.42 -17.11 7.21
N ARG A 141 23.32 -16.63 7.82
CA ARG A 141 23.14 -16.57 9.28
C ARG A 141 22.28 -17.71 9.82
N THR A 142 22.58 -18.10 11.06
CA THR A 142 21.87 -19.11 11.84
C THR A 142 21.14 -18.49 13.03
N PHE A 143 20.22 -19.23 13.65
CA PHE A 143 19.55 -18.77 14.87
C PHE A 143 20.53 -18.55 16.02
N LYS A 144 21.62 -19.32 16.07
CA LYS A 144 22.71 -19.11 17.04
C LYS A 144 23.34 -17.73 16.87
N ASP A 145 23.58 -17.29 15.64
CA ASP A 145 24.16 -15.97 15.38
C ASP A 145 23.19 -14.85 15.76
N VAL A 146 21.88 -15.03 15.49
CA VAL A 146 20.83 -14.08 15.90
C VAL A 146 20.76 -13.96 17.42
N LEU A 147 20.79 -15.07 18.15
CA LEU A 147 20.78 -15.03 19.62
C LEU A 147 22.05 -14.41 20.18
N GLY A 148 23.20 -14.59 19.52
CA GLY A 148 24.46 -13.93 19.88
C GLY A 148 24.41 -12.42 19.73
N ASP A 149 23.81 -11.91 18.64
CA ASP A 149 23.77 -10.48 18.34
C ASP A 149 22.62 -9.73 19.01
N TYR A 150 21.51 -10.41 19.30
CA TYR A 150 20.26 -9.79 19.78
C TYR A 150 19.68 -10.45 21.04
N GLY A 151 20.47 -11.22 21.78
CA GLY A 151 20.01 -11.98 22.95
C GLY A 151 19.35 -11.12 24.04
N ASP A 152 19.72 -9.85 24.16
CA ASP A 152 19.08 -8.92 25.11
C ASP A 152 17.62 -8.60 24.75
N HIS A 153 17.22 -8.83 23.49
CA HIS A 153 15.86 -8.60 23.00
C HIS A 153 15.07 -9.90 22.78
N ILE A 154 15.73 -11.06 22.89
CA ILE A 154 15.18 -12.36 22.55
C ILE A 154 15.32 -13.30 23.75
N ASP A 155 14.19 -13.72 24.30
CA ASP A 155 14.13 -14.79 25.29
C ASP A 155 14.35 -16.14 24.58
N GLY A 156 15.63 -16.55 24.49
CA GLY A 156 16.06 -17.79 23.87
C GLY A 156 15.68 -19.02 24.70
N LYS A 157 15.17 -20.05 24.03
CA LYS A 157 14.72 -21.31 24.61
C LYS A 157 15.71 -22.44 24.33
N GLU A 158 15.82 -23.39 25.26
CA GLU A 158 16.75 -24.51 25.17
C GLU A 158 16.48 -25.36 23.92
N GLU A 159 15.21 -25.46 23.52
CA GLU A 159 14.74 -26.17 22.33
C GLU A 159 15.26 -25.57 21.01
N GLY A 160 15.85 -24.36 21.04
CA GLY A 160 16.44 -23.72 19.86
C GLY A 160 15.52 -22.80 19.09
N TYR A 161 14.61 -22.13 19.79
CA TYR A 161 13.84 -21.00 19.26
C TYR A 161 13.92 -19.84 20.25
N GLY A 162 13.37 -18.68 19.90
CA GLY A 162 13.33 -17.53 20.80
C GLY A 162 12.00 -16.81 20.74
N VAL A 163 11.65 -16.08 21.79
CA VAL A 163 10.47 -15.23 21.85
C VAL A 163 10.92 -13.78 22.01
N ASP A 164 10.37 -12.87 21.22
CA ASP A 164 10.69 -11.45 21.34
C ASP A 164 10.20 -10.89 22.67
N GLN A 165 11.04 -10.10 23.34
CA GLN A 165 10.70 -9.54 24.65
C GLN A 165 9.68 -8.39 24.58
N ASN A 166 9.55 -7.70 23.45
CA ASN A 166 8.57 -6.63 23.27
C ASN A 166 7.21 -7.16 22.79
N TYR A 167 7.23 -8.21 21.97
CA TYR A 167 6.02 -8.82 21.40
C TYR A 167 6.09 -10.35 21.46
N SER A 168 5.38 -10.96 22.40
CA SER A 168 5.34 -12.42 22.58
C SER A 168 4.86 -13.20 21.34
N GLU A 169 4.15 -12.53 20.44
CA GLU A 169 3.63 -13.05 19.18
C GLU A 169 4.71 -13.15 18.09
N LEU A 170 5.88 -12.51 18.27
CA LEU A 170 7.03 -12.66 17.39
C LEU A 170 7.98 -13.73 17.95
N ILE A 171 8.09 -14.83 17.19
CA ILE A 171 8.85 -16.02 17.56
C ILE A 171 9.99 -16.21 16.55
N TYR A 172 11.21 -16.29 17.03
CA TYR A 172 12.40 -16.55 16.22
C TYR A 172 12.63 -18.06 16.11
N ILE A 173 12.73 -18.57 14.89
CA ILE A 173 12.86 -20.01 14.59
C ILE A 173 14.19 -20.32 13.89
N PRO A 174 14.67 -21.58 13.94
CA PRO A 174 15.86 -22.01 13.22
C PRO A 174 15.80 -21.79 11.70
N GLU A 175 16.99 -21.65 11.12
CA GLU A 175 17.23 -21.44 9.70
C GLU A 175 16.69 -22.55 8.77
N ASP A 176 16.46 -23.74 9.31
CA ASP A 176 16.05 -24.96 8.63
C ASP A 176 14.73 -25.52 9.18
N ALA A 177 13.95 -24.70 9.90
CA ALA A 177 12.65 -25.11 10.41
C ALA A 177 11.66 -25.45 9.27
N TYR A 178 10.85 -26.49 9.47
CA TYR A 178 9.77 -26.90 8.59
C TYR A 178 8.43 -26.50 9.19
N ALA A 179 7.65 -25.69 8.48
CA ALA A 179 6.28 -25.34 8.86
C ALA A 179 5.28 -26.27 8.15
N SER A 180 4.35 -26.82 8.93
CA SER A 180 3.33 -27.77 8.50
C SER A 180 1.96 -27.30 8.94
N LEU A 181 1.09 -26.99 7.98
CA LEU A 181 -0.30 -26.64 8.22
C LEU A 181 -1.17 -27.86 8.59
N PRO A 182 -1.01 -29.06 7.97
CA PRO A 182 -1.77 -30.23 8.36
C PRO A 182 -1.46 -30.70 9.79
N GLU A 183 -0.18 -30.66 10.18
CA GLU A 183 0.27 -31.00 11.55
C GLU A 183 0.14 -29.80 12.51
N GLN A 184 -0.18 -28.60 12.00
CA GLN A 184 -0.23 -27.33 12.73
C GLN A 184 1.00 -27.06 13.62
N CYS A 185 2.19 -27.30 13.08
CA CYS A 185 3.43 -27.09 13.83
C CYS A 185 4.57 -26.53 12.98
N ILE A 186 5.58 -26.00 13.67
CA ILE A 186 6.89 -25.68 13.11
C ILE A 186 7.90 -26.56 13.83
N ARG A 187 8.64 -27.37 13.07
CA ARG A 187 9.55 -28.39 13.60
C ARG A 187 10.94 -28.30 13.00
N TRP A 188 11.94 -28.66 13.79
CA TRP A 188 13.34 -28.69 13.38
C TRP A 188 14.07 -29.80 14.14
N THR A 189 15.31 -30.09 13.74
CA THR A 189 16.16 -31.04 14.45
C THR A 189 17.34 -30.29 15.06
N ARG A 190 17.58 -30.50 16.35
CA ARG A 190 18.73 -29.94 17.08
C ARG A 190 19.34 -31.04 17.93
N ASP A 191 20.66 -31.20 17.88
CA ASP A 191 21.40 -32.21 18.64
C ASP A 191 20.84 -33.64 18.48
N GLY A 192 20.39 -33.96 17.26
CA GLY A 192 19.77 -35.25 16.93
C GLY A 192 18.36 -35.47 17.48
N LYS A 193 17.79 -34.48 18.18
CA LYS A 193 16.40 -34.51 18.69
C LYS A 193 15.51 -33.63 17.85
N GLN A 194 14.30 -34.10 17.59
CA GLN A 194 13.28 -33.33 16.92
C GLN A 194 12.56 -32.43 17.94
N HIS A 195 12.48 -31.15 17.63
CA HIS A 195 11.74 -30.14 18.40
C HIS A 195 10.58 -29.60 17.56
N SER A 196 9.56 -29.08 18.23
CA SER A 196 8.38 -28.53 17.56
C SER A 196 7.68 -27.50 18.43
N ILE A 197 7.13 -26.47 17.80
CA ILE A 197 6.22 -25.49 18.41
C ILE A 197 4.92 -25.41 17.59
N PRO A 198 3.80 -24.98 18.21
CA PRO A 198 2.55 -24.80 17.49
C PRO A 198 2.64 -23.71 16.41
N LEU A 199 2.02 -23.93 15.25
CA LEU A 199 1.77 -22.93 14.20
C LEU A 199 0.39 -22.32 14.44
N LEU A 200 0.32 -21.09 14.96
CA LEU A 200 -0.92 -20.45 15.41
C LEU A 200 -1.23 -19.17 14.61
N PRO A 201 -2.52 -18.88 14.35
CA PRO A 201 -2.94 -17.58 13.84
C PRO A 201 -2.57 -16.45 14.81
N GLY A 202 -2.19 -15.29 14.29
CA GLY A 202 -1.77 -14.12 15.09
C GLY A 202 -0.27 -14.06 15.38
N ASN A 203 0.42 -15.20 15.41
CA ASN A 203 1.86 -15.25 15.60
C ASN A 203 2.64 -15.05 14.28
N VAL A 204 3.85 -14.52 14.42
CA VAL A 204 4.84 -14.37 13.33
C VAL A 204 6.08 -15.19 13.68
N TYR A 205 6.50 -16.06 12.76
CA TYR A 205 7.65 -16.94 12.95
C TYR A 205 8.79 -16.52 12.03
N MET A 206 9.83 -15.91 12.58
CA MET A 206 10.91 -15.27 11.85
C MET A 206 12.18 -16.11 11.86
N ALA A 207 12.68 -16.44 10.67
CA ALA A 207 13.96 -17.12 10.50
C ALA A 207 15.13 -16.10 10.52
N PRO A 208 16.39 -16.55 10.66
CA PRO A 208 17.57 -15.68 10.80
C PRO A 208 17.84 -14.69 9.67
N SER A 209 17.26 -14.91 8.49
CA SER A 209 17.28 -13.98 7.36
C SER A 209 16.20 -12.90 7.43
N GLY A 210 15.44 -12.81 8.52
CA GLY A 210 14.27 -11.94 8.62
C GLY A 210 13.06 -12.41 7.80
N TYR A 211 13.22 -13.46 6.98
CA TYR A 211 12.09 -14.09 6.30
C TYR A 211 11.16 -14.69 7.35
N HIS A 212 9.88 -14.36 7.30
CA HIS A 212 8.95 -14.73 8.35
C HIS A 212 7.64 -15.31 7.82
N LEU A 213 7.07 -16.22 8.61
CA LEU A 213 5.84 -16.94 8.31
C LEU A 213 4.70 -16.45 9.18
N ARG A 214 3.49 -16.52 8.63
CA ARG A 214 2.24 -16.43 9.38
C ARG A 214 1.22 -17.43 8.84
N MET A 215 0.32 -17.88 9.71
CA MET A 215 -0.84 -18.68 9.33
C MET A 215 -2.03 -17.75 9.05
N GLU A 216 -2.62 -17.85 7.85
CA GLU A 216 -3.68 -16.94 7.41
C GLU A 216 -4.87 -17.72 6.82
N LYS A 217 -6.09 -17.33 7.19
CA LYS A 217 -7.32 -17.89 6.62
C LYS A 217 -7.55 -17.28 5.23
N HIS A 218 -7.94 -18.10 4.26
CA HIS A 218 -8.33 -17.59 2.96
C HIS A 218 -9.61 -16.73 3.06
N PRO A 219 -9.64 -15.49 2.53
CA PRO A 219 -10.77 -14.58 2.76
C PRO A 219 -12.12 -15.09 2.25
N ALA A 220 -12.11 -15.85 1.15
CA ALA A 220 -13.32 -16.39 0.51
C ALA A 220 -13.39 -17.93 0.46
N ALA A 221 -12.59 -18.64 1.28
CA ALA A 221 -12.60 -20.09 1.28
C ALA A 221 -12.32 -20.64 2.69
N PRO A 222 -12.83 -21.82 3.07
CA PRO A 222 -12.60 -22.39 4.40
C PRO A 222 -11.16 -22.89 4.62
N SER A 223 -10.27 -22.76 3.62
CA SER A 223 -8.87 -23.17 3.71
C SER A 223 -8.00 -22.15 4.44
N TRP A 224 -6.94 -22.65 5.06
CA TRP A 224 -5.84 -21.87 5.60
C TRP A 224 -4.61 -21.98 4.69
N ARG A 225 -3.64 -21.10 4.88
CA ARG A 225 -2.37 -21.10 4.14
C ARG A 225 -1.24 -20.58 5.02
N ILE A 226 -0.02 -21.05 4.73
CA ILE A 226 1.19 -20.44 5.24
C ILE A 226 1.57 -19.28 4.31
N VAL A 227 1.74 -18.09 4.87
CA VAL A 227 2.21 -16.92 4.13
C VAL A 227 3.63 -16.59 4.57
N GLY A 228 4.54 -16.53 3.61
CA GLY A 228 5.92 -16.10 3.84
C GLY A 228 6.13 -14.67 3.38
N THR A 229 6.93 -13.90 4.11
CA THR A 229 7.27 -12.51 3.78
C THR A 229 8.77 -12.32 3.90
N THR A 230 9.33 -11.57 2.95
CA THR A 230 10.78 -11.30 2.86
C THR A 230 11.28 -10.43 4.00
N GLY A 231 12.58 -10.55 4.33
CA GLY A 231 13.24 -9.75 5.36
C GLY A 231 13.54 -8.31 4.95
N GLU A 232 13.71 -8.09 3.65
CA GLU A 232 14.07 -6.80 3.04
C GLU A 232 12.90 -6.26 2.23
N GLY A 233 12.54 -5.00 2.47
CA GLY A 233 11.45 -4.32 1.77
C GLY A 233 11.97 -3.31 0.74
N ILE A 234 11.07 -2.89 -0.14
CA ILE A 234 11.33 -1.78 -1.09
C ILE A 234 10.54 -0.56 -0.62
N PHE A 235 11.22 0.55 -0.40
CA PHE A 235 10.57 1.84 -0.21
C PHE A 235 10.12 2.37 -1.57
N CYS A 236 8.81 2.35 -1.82
CA CYS A 236 8.18 3.00 -2.96
C CYS A 236 7.65 4.38 -2.55
N HIS A 237 8.20 5.43 -3.16
CA HIS A 237 7.87 6.84 -2.95
C HIS A 237 7.10 7.38 -4.17
N LYS A 238 5.99 8.08 -3.94
CA LYS A 238 5.10 8.60 -4.98
C LYS A 238 4.88 10.10 -4.82
N PRO A 239 5.82 10.92 -5.29
CA PRO A 239 5.73 12.37 -5.21
C PRO A 239 4.91 12.96 -6.36
N CYS A 240 4.69 14.28 -6.30
CA CYS A 240 4.27 15.14 -7.41
C CYS A 240 3.07 14.60 -8.20
N THR A 241 2.13 13.97 -7.50
CA THR A 241 1.00 13.28 -8.11
C THR A 241 -0.26 14.15 -8.01
N VAL A 242 -0.76 14.59 -9.17
CA VAL A 242 -1.95 15.45 -9.27
C VAL A 242 -3.18 14.79 -8.64
N SER A 243 -4.19 15.59 -8.29
CA SER A 243 -5.44 15.08 -7.71
C SER A 243 -6.11 14.06 -8.63
N GLY A 244 -6.29 12.83 -8.12
CA GLY A 244 -6.82 11.67 -8.87
C GLY A 244 -5.76 10.86 -9.63
N GLY A 245 -4.47 11.20 -9.53
CA GLY A 245 -3.35 10.34 -9.96
C GLY A 245 -3.00 9.22 -8.96
N GLY A 246 -3.76 9.13 -7.87
CA GLY A 246 -3.69 8.04 -6.91
C GLY A 246 -2.47 8.06 -6.00
N LYS A 247 -2.12 9.23 -5.43
CA LYS A 247 -1.00 9.39 -4.48
C LYS A 247 -1.08 8.36 -3.34
N SER A 248 -2.18 8.36 -2.60
CA SER A 248 -2.38 7.49 -1.43
C SER A 248 -2.64 6.02 -1.79
N GLU A 249 -2.93 5.70 -3.06
CA GLU A 249 -3.12 4.32 -3.52
C GLU A 249 -1.86 3.45 -3.34
N ILE A 250 -0.68 4.09 -3.27
CA ILE A 250 0.58 3.38 -3.04
C ILE A 250 0.61 2.66 -1.70
N SER A 251 -0.03 3.19 -0.65
CA SER A 251 -0.06 2.57 0.69
C SER A 251 -1.34 1.76 0.96
N LYS A 252 -2.43 1.96 0.22
CA LYS A 252 -3.70 1.22 0.37
C LYS A 252 -3.59 -0.29 0.17
N SER A 253 -4.34 -1.08 0.93
CA SER A 253 -4.34 -2.55 0.81
C SER A 253 -4.78 -3.01 -0.59
N LEU A 254 -4.00 -3.88 -1.24
CA LEU A 254 -4.42 -4.53 -2.48
C LEU A 254 -5.48 -5.61 -2.23
N THR A 255 -5.52 -6.17 -1.02
CA THR A 255 -6.42 -7.27 -0.64
C THR A 255 -7.90 -6.90 -0.82
N ASP A 256 -8.26 -5.64 -0.55
CA ASP A 256 -9.65 -5.16 -0.66
C ASP A 256 -10.14 -5.10 -2.12
N TYR A 257 -9.22 -5.13 -3.08
CA TYR A 257 -9.50 -5.13 -4.52
C TYR A 257 -9.31 -6.50 -5.17
N MET A 258 -8.94 -7.52 -4.39
CA MET A 258 -8.84 -8.90 -4.88
C MET A 258 -10.23 -9.49 -5.07
N LEU A 259 -10.42 -10.17 -6.20
CA LEU A 259 -11.63 -10.91 -6.51
C LEU A 259 -11.39 -12.40 -6.27
N TYR A 260 -12.40 -13.08 -5.74
CA TYR A 260 -12.36 -14.52 -5.48
C TYR A 260 -13.43 -15.20 -6.32
N GLY A 261 -13.02 -16.21 -7.08
CA GLY A 261 -13.90 -16.89 -8.02
C GLY A 261 -13.45 -18.32 -8.30
N PRO A 262 -14.20 -19.07 -9.11
CA PRO A 262 -13.86 -20.45 -9.44
C PRO A 262 -12.55 -20.55 -10.22
N VAL A 263 -11.95 -21.74 -10.25
CA VAL A 263 -10.88 -22.08 -11.19
C VAL A 263 -11.53 -22.72 -12.42
N PHE A 264 -11.26 -22.18 -13.59
CA PHE A 264 -11.99 -22.56 -14.81
C PHE A 264 -11.31 -23.69 -15.58
N VAL A 265 -12.13 -24.59 -16.13
CA VAL A 265 -11.76 -25.52 -17.21
C VAL A 265 -12.57 -25.19 -18.46
N SER A 266 -11.97 -25.38 -19.63
CA SER A 266 -12.66 -25.24 -20.92
C SER A 266 -13.36 -26.54 -21.28
N ASN A 267 -12.62 -27.65 -21.33
CA ASN A 267 -13.13 -28.99 -21.55
C ASN A 267 -12.41 -29.91 -20.56
N TYR A 268 -13.14 -30.38 -19.55
CA TYR A 268 -12.55 -31.09 -18.42
C TYR A 268 -11.65 -32.26 -18.85
N GLU A 269 -12.15 -33.15 -19.72
CA GLU A 269 -11.42 -34.34 -20.14
C GLU A 269 -10.13 -33.98 -20.89
N LYS A 270 -10.22 -33.12 -21.91
CA LYS A 270 -9.04 -32.69 -22.70
C LYS A 270 -8.05 -31.87 -21.88
N ASP A 271 -8.55 -31.00 -21.01
CA ASP A 271 -7.70 -30.17 -20.16
C ASP A 271 -6.93 -31.05 -19.17
N MET A 272 -7.56 -32.08 -18.57
CA MET A 272 -6.91 -32.99 -17.63
C MET A 272 -5.91 -33.94 -18.30
N GLU A 273 -6.17 -34.38 -19.53
CA GLU A 273 -5.19 -35.10 -20.35
C GLU A 273 -3.93 -34.26 -20.55
N TYR A 274 -4.08 -32.99 -20.96
CA TYR A 274 -2.94 -32.11 -21.19
C TYR A 274 -2.19 -31.77 -19.88
N VAL A 275 -2.92 -31.60 -18.78
CA VAL A 275 -2.31 -31.43 -17.45
C VAL A 275 -1.48 -32.64 -17.05
N ARG A 276 -1.97 -33.86 -17.32
CA ARG A 276 -1.24 -35.10 -17.06
C ARG A 276 0.04 -35.17 -17.87
N GLU A 277 -0.01 -34.85 -19.17
CA GLU A 277 1.19 -34.78 -20.02
C GLU A 277 2.25 -33.84 -19.42
N ILE A 278 1.84 -32.66 -18.93
CA ILE A 278 2.77 -31.71 -18.31
C ILE A 278 3.33 -32.26 -17.00
N ILE A 279 2.50 -32.88 -16.16
CA ILE A 279 2.94 -33.41 -14.85
C ILE A 279 3.93 -34.56 -15.00
N ASP A 280 3.71 -35.43 -15.98
CA ASP A 280 4.47 -36.66 -16.18
C ASP A 280 5.68 -36.48 -17.12
N LYS A 281 5.76 -35.37 -17.86
CA LYS A 281 6.89 -35.03 -18.74
C LYS A 281 8.23 -35.03 -18.00
N ASP A 282 9.26 -35.59 -18.62
CA ASP A 282 10.64 -35.37 -18.20
C ASP A 282 11.13 -34.02 -18.71
N TYR A 283 11.80 -33.29 -17.82
CA TYR A 283 12.31 -31.95 -18.05
C TYR A 283 13.85 -31.90 -18.07
N SER A 284 14.52 -33.05 -18.00
CA SER A 284 15.98 -33.15 -17.90
C SER A 284 16.72 -32.53 -19.09
N ASP A 285 16.10 -32.52 -20.28
CA ASP A 285 16.63 -32.07 -21.57
C ASP A 285 16.44 -30.57 -21.86
N ARG A 286 15.80 -29.82 -20.96
CA ARG A 286 15.37 -28.43 -21.21
C ARG A 286 16.49 -27.39 -21.35
N TRP A 287 17.72 -27.69 -20.96
CA TRP A 287 18.78 -26.69 -20.79
C TRP A 287 19.49 -26.36 -22.11
N LEU A 288 19.75 -25.07 -22.36
CA LEU A 288 20.40 -24.60 -23.59
C LEU A 288 21.84 -25.10 -23.76
N GLU A 289 22.63 -25.10 -22.67
CA GLU A 289 23.99 -25.65 -22.64
C GLU A 289 24.04 -26.88 -21.72
N PRO A 290 24.88 -27.90 -22.04
CA PRO A 290 25.16 -28.97 -21.10
C PRO A 290 25.72 -28.36 -19.82
N LEU A 291 25.06 -28.62 -18.71
CA LEU A 291 25.50 -28.07 -17.43
C LEU A 291 26.89 -28.65 -17.08
N PRO A 292 27.84 -27.83 -16.59
CA PRO A 292 29.19 -28.30 -16.27
C PRO A 292 29.16 -29.36 -15.16
N GLU A 293 30.07 -30.34 -15.22
CA GLU A 293 30.12 -31.47 -14.27
C GLU A 293 30.11 -30.99 -12.80
N GLY A 294 29.19 -31.51 -11.99
CA GLY A 294 28.97 -31.05 -10.60
C GLY A 294 27.99 -29.87 -10.43
N HIS A 295 27.45 -29.28 -11.49
CA HIS A 295 26.46 -28.22 -11.40
C HIS A 295 25.20 -28.67 -10.63
N PRO A 296 24.61 -27.85 -9.74
CA PRO A 296 23.46 -28.27 -8.91
C PRO A 296 22.23 -28.76 -9.71
N ASN A 297 22.11 -28.29 -10.95
CA ASN A 297 21.04 -28.69 -11.89
C ASN A 297 21.36 -29.94 -12.73
N LEU A 298 22.55 -30.56 -12.59
CA LEU A 298 22.89 -31.87 -13.19
C LEU A 298 22.24 -33.06 -12.45
N ARG A 299 21.61 -32.82 -11.29
CA ARG A 299 20.80 -33.84 -10.62
C ARG A 299 19.56 -34.15 -11.48
N PRO A 300 19.02 -35.40 -11.43
CA PRO A 300 17.75 -35.71 -12.06
C PRO A 300 16.69 -34.66 -11.70
N SER A 301 15.99 -34.13 -12.69
CA SER A 301 14.95 -33.14 -12.43
C SER A 301 13.89 -33.77 -11.54
N ARG A 302 13.67 -33.18 -10.35
CA ARG A 302 12.54 -33.56 -9.47
C ARG A 302 11.25 -33.59 -10.28
N LYS A 303 10.38 -34.57 -10.08
CA LYS A 303 9.07 -34.59 -10.77
C LYS A 303 8.22 -33.39 -10.36
N VAL A 304 7.22 -33.02 -11.16
CA VAL A 304 6.35 -31.86 -10.87
C VAL A 304 5.70 -31.99 -9.49
N LEU A 305 5.12 -33.16 -9.18
CA LEU A 305 4.40 -33.41 -7.92
C LEU A 305 5.28 -33.79 -6.72
N ASP A 306 6.61 -33.90 -6.89
CA ASP A 306 7.55 -34.21 -5.79
C ASP A 306 7.44 -33.21 -4.63
N GLN A 307 7.27 -33.68 -3.39
CA GLN A 307 7.09 -32.81 -2.21
C GLN A 307 8.31 -31.93 -1.92
N THR A 308 9.50 -32.35 -2.34
CA THR A 308 10.71 -31.53 -2.21
C THR A 308 10.76 -30.43 -3.27
N ARG A 309 9.88 -30.45 -4.28
CA ARG A 309 9.74 -29.43 -5.32
C ARG A 309 8.64 -28.43 -4.95
N SER A 310 9.02 -27.19 -4.62
CA SER A 310 8.05 -26.16 -4.26
C SER A 310 7.18 -25.71 -5.45
N LEU A 311 5.98 -25.20 -5.17
CA LEU A 311 5.08 -24.61 -6.17
C LEU A 311 5.78 -23.52 -7.00
N GLY A 312 6.51 -22.60 -6.35
CA GLY A 312 7.26 -21.56 -7.05
C GLY A 312 8.31 -22.11 -8.03
N SER A 313 8.92 -23.26 -7.73
CA SER A 313 9.87 -23.91 -8.64
C SER A 313 9.19 -24.62 -9.83
N VAL A 314 7.92 -25.03 -9.69
CA VAL A 314 7.09 -25.52 -10.80
C VAL A 314 6.65 -24.35 -11.68
N ILE A 315 6.27 -23.22 -11.09
CA ILE A 315 5.99 -22.00 -11.86
C ILE A 315 7.24 -21.58 -12.66
N LYS A 316 8.42 -21.57 -12.04
CA LYS A 316 9.69 -21.30 -12.74
C LYS A 316 9.99 -22.33 -13.86
N LEU A 317 9.64 -23.60 -13.66
CA LEU A 317 9.81 -24.62 -14.69
C LEU A 317 8.97 -24.34 -15.93
N LEU A 318 7.72 -23.92 -15.70
CA LEU A 318 6.72 -23.69 -16.73
C LEU A 318 6.66 -22.22 -17.19
N THR A 319 7.73 -21.47 -16.96
CA THR A 319 7.90 -20.09 -17.44
C THR A 319 9.08 -20.04 -18.42
N PRO A 320 8.92 -19.48 -19.62
CA PRO A 320 10.02 -19.35 -20.58
C PRO A 320 11.25 -18.68 -19.96
N SER A 321 12.43 -19.16 -20.33
CA SER A 321 13.70 -18.73 -19.74
C SER A 321 14.82 -18.73 -20.79
N PRO A 322 15.74 -17.74 -20.77
CA PRO A 322 16.91 -17.74 -21.64
C PRO A 322 17.88 -18.90 -21.36
N ALA A 323 17.75 -19.56 -20.20
CA ALA A 323 18.53 -20.75 -19.88
C ALA A 323 17.99 -22.04 -20.52
N TYR A 324 16.82 -21.99 -21.16
CA TYR A 324 16.19 -23.16 -21.79
C TYR A 324 16.43 -23.19 -23.30
N THR A 325 16.34 -24.37 -23.90
CA THR A 325 16.38 -24.54 -25.36
C THR A 325 15.23 -23.77 -26.04
N ALA A 326 15.43 -23.40 -27.30
CA ALA A 326 14.41 -22.67 -28.06
C ALA A 326 13.13 -23.50 -28.21
N GLU A 327 13.27 -24.80 -28.49
CA GLU A 327 12.18 -25.75 -28.64
C GLU A 327 11.36 -25.89 -27.35
N PHE A 328 12.03 -25.91 -26.19
CA PHE A 328 11.33 -25.98 -24.91
C PHE A 328 10.57 -24.68 -24.62
N ASN A 329 11.14 -23.52 -24.93
CA ASN A 329 10.46 -22.23 -24.78
C ASN A 329 9.25 -22.10 -25.73
N GLU A 330 9.36 -22.60 -26.97
CA GLU A 330 8.23 -22.65 -27.91
C GLU A 330 7.11 -23.54 -27.38
N TRP A 331 7.44 -24.75 -26.88
CA TRP A 331 6.46 -25.63 -26.24
C TRP A 331 5.81 -24.95 -25.04
N LEU A 332 6.59 -24.30 -24.17
CA LEU A 332 6.05 -23.54 -23.03
C LEU A 332 5.06 -22.47 -23.48
N ASN A 333 5.39 -21.68 -24.51
CA ASN A 333 4.53 -20.62 -25.04
C ASN A 333 3.23 -21.15 -25.66
N ALA A 334 3.21 -22.39 -26.14
CA ALA A 334 2.00 -23.03 -26.67
C ALA A 334 1.04 -23.52 -25.58
N ILE A 335 1.47 -23.63 -24.31
CA ILE A 335 0.59 -24.05 -23.21
C ILE A 335 -0.41 -22.94 -22.89
N PRO A 336 -1.73 -23.21 -22.97
CA PRO A 336 -2.75 -22.23 -22.58
C PRO A 336 -2.66 -21.83 -21.11
N ASP A 337 -2.96 -20.58 -20.79
CA ASP A 337 -2.83 -20.06 -19.42
C ASP A 337 -3.75 -20.76 -18.42
N HIS A 338 -4.95 -21.22 -18.84
CA HIS A 338 -5.83 -21.99 -17.96
C HIS A 338 -5.22 -23.35 -17.62
N ILE A 339 -4.56 -24.03 -18.55
CA ILE A 339 -3.85 -25.30 -18.29
C ILE A 339 -2.72 -25.09 -17.27
N ARG A 340 -1.91 -24.04 -17.41
CA ARG A 340 -0.88 -23.71 -16.41
C ARG A 340 -1.50 -23.51 -15.02
N ALA A 341 -2.63 -22.80 -14.96
CA ALA A 341 -3.35 -22.57 -13.71
C ALA A 341 -3.83 -23.89 -13.08
N LEU A 342 -4.27 -24.87 -13.88
CA LEU A 342 -4.65 -26.22 -13.42
C LEU A 342 -3.44 -26.98 -12.84
N VAL A 343 -2.31 -27.00 -13.55
CA VAL A 343 -1.08 -27.64 -13.06
C VAL A 343 -0.65 -27.06 -11.71
N PHE A 344 -0.70 -25.73 -11.56
CA PHE A 344 -0.31 -25.07 -10.31
C PHE A 344 -1.27 -25.32 -9.15
N ILE A 345 -2.59 -25.36 -9.40
CA ILE A 345 -3.56 -25.66 -8.33
C ILE A 345 -3.45 -27.11 -7.89
N ILE A 346 -3.25 -28.05 -8.82
CA ILE A 346 -3.04 -29.47 -8.53
C ILE A 346 -1.75 -29.65 -7.73
N LYS A 347 -0.65 -29.03 -8.17
CA LYS A 347 0.62 -29.06 -7.41
C LYS A 347 0.46 -28.56 -5.98
N ARG A 348 -0.33 -27.50 -5.77
CA ARG A 348 -0.54 -26.94 -4.43
C ARG A 348 -1.29 -27.90 -3.51
N ILE A 349 -2.22 -28.68 -4.07
CA ILE A 349 -3.19 -29.48 -3.31
C ILE A 349 -2.75 -30.95 -3.22
N TYR A 350 -1.78 -31.39 -4.01
CA TYR A 350 -1.32 -32.78 -4.08
C TYR A 350 -0.79 -33.34 -2.75
N TRP A 351 -1.25 -34.55 -2.41
CA TRP A 351 -0.75 -35.36 -1.29
C TRP A 351 0.00 -36.57 -1.82
N THR A 352 1.07 -36.97 -1.13
CA THR A 352 1.91 -38.12 -1.51
C THR A 352 1.14 -39.42 -1.63
N ASP A 353 0.14 -39.61 -0.78
CA ASP A 353 -0.63 -40.85 -0.69
C ASP A 353 -1.49 -41.09 -1.93
N TRP A 354 -1.71 -40.07 -2.77
CA TRP A 354 -2.45 -40.19 -4.03
C TRP A 354 -1.62 -40.88 -5.13
N GLY A 355 -0.29 -40.80 -5.04
CA GLY A 355 0.59 -41.40 -6.03
C GLY A 355 0.27 -40.94 -7.46
N GLN A 356 -0.04 -41.90 -8.33
CA GLN A 356 -0.36 -41.70 -9.76
C GLN A 356 -1.86 -41.43 -10.03
N ASP A 357 -2.72 -41.64 -9.03
CA ASP A 357 -4.18 -41.47 -9.11
C ASP A 357 -4.63 -40.07 -8.67
N TRP A 358 -3.77 -39.07 -8.83
CA TRP A 358 -4.03 -37.72 -8.32
C TRP A 358 -5.20 -37.03 -9.02
N ASP A 359 -5.49 -37.40 -10.26
CA ASP A 359 -6.54 -36.80 -11.10
C ASP A 359 -7.94 -37.27 -10.71
N SER A 360 -8.09 -38.46 -10.12
CA SER A 360 -9.38 -38.96 -9.59
C SER A 360 -9.95 -38.07 -8.48
N HIS A 361 -9.11 -37.24 -7.87
CA HIS A 361 -9.49 -36.27 -6.85
C HIS A 361 -9.96 -34.93 -7.42
N PHE A 362 -9.88 -34.73 -8.73
CA PHE A 362 -10.37 -33.53 -9.39
C PHE A 362 -11.56 -33.88 -10.29
N GLY A 363 -12.42 -32.89 -10.52
CA GLY A 363 -13.63 -33.10 -11.30
C GLY A 363 -14.36 -31.81 -11.57
N VAL A 364 -15.48 -31.90 -12.29
CA VAL A 364 -16.44 -30.82 -12.47
C VAL A 364 -17.85 -31.34 -12.24
N ASP A 365 -18.77 -30.46 -11.87
CA ASP A 365 -20.18 -30.83 -11.78
C ASP A 365 -20.75 -31.14 -13.16
N ILE A 366 -21.71 -32.07 -13.22
CA ILE A 366 -22.59 -32.19 -14.38
C ILE A 366 -23.78 -31.26 -14.16
N VAL A 367 -23.80 -30.13 -14.87
CA VAL A 367 -24.87 -29.13 -14.81
C VAL A 367 -25.76 -29.32 -16.03
N ASN A 368 -27.03 -29.65 -15.79
CA ASN A 368 -28.03 -29.90 -16.84
C ASN A 368 -27.58 -30.94 -17.90
N GLY A 369 -26.86 -31.97 -17.48
CA GLY A 369 -26.37 -33.04 -18.36
C GLY A 369 -25.07 -32.73 -19.11
N THR A 370 -24.44 -31.57 -18.86
CA THR A 370 -23.16 -31.19 -19.44
C THR A 370 -22.11 -30.94 -18.37
N TYR A 371 -20.85 -31.27 -18.64
CA TYR A 371 -19.75 -30.90 -17.75
C TYR A 371 -19.71 -29.39 -17.54
N GLY A 372 -19.67 -28.99 -16.27
CA GLY A 372 -19.47 -27.61 -15.87
C GLY A 372 -18.04 -27.14 -16.11
N HIS A 373 -17.83 -25.84 -15.91
CA HIS A 373 -16.55 -25.18 -16.17
C HIS A 373 -15.78 -24.82 -14.90
N GLU A 374 -16.22 -25.30 -13.73
CA GLU A 374 -15.57 -25.04 -12.44
C GLU A 374 -14.83 -26.28 -11.95
N LEU A 375 -13.50 -26.22 -11.87
CA LEU A 375 -12.71 -27.30 -11.30
C LEU A 375 -13.01 -27.44 -9.80
N LYS A 376 -13.28 -28.68 -9.39
CA LYS A 376 -13.43 -29.08 -8.01
C LYS A 376 -12.27 -29.97 -7.59
N TYR A 377 -12.00 -29.95 -6.29
CA TYR A 377 -11.20 -30.94 -5.60
C TYR A 377 -12.13 -31.72 -4.68
N ARG A 378 -12.38 -33.00 -5.01
CA ARG A 378 -13.45 -33.82 -4.43
C ARG A 378 -14.78 -33.06 -4.54
N GLU A 379 -15.55 -32.99 -3.45
CA GLU A 379 -16.81 -32.25 -3.39
C GLU A 379 -16.64 -30.73 -3.21
N ARG A 380 -15.40 -30.23 -3.10
CA ARG A 380 -15.13 -28.84 -2.74
C ARG A 380 -14.78 -27.98 -3.96
N LYS A 381 -15.45 -26.83 -4.08
CA LYS A 381 -15.10 -25.79 -5.05
C LYS A 381 -13.72 -25.21 -4.77
N LEU A 382 -12.91 -25.10 -5.81
CA LEU A 382 -11.63 -24.42 -5.77
C LEU A 382 -11.83 -22.92 -5.97
N VAL A 383 -11.14 -22.13 -5.13
CA VAL A 383 -11.21 -20.67 -5.18
C VAL A 383 -9.88 -20.13 -5.70
N GLY A 384 -9.93 -19.57 -6.90
CA GLY A 384 -8.87 -18.76 -7.48
C GLY A 384 -8.94 -17.33 -6.97
N THR A 385 -7.81 -16.63 -7.09
CA THR A 385 -7.72 -15.20 -6.81
C THR A 385 -7.44 -14.43 -8.08
N TYR A 386 -8.08 -13.29 -8.24
CA TYR A 386 -8.09 -12.50 -9.45
C TYR A 386 -7.94 -11.01 -9.14
N LEU A 387 -7.47 -10.24 -10.13
CA LEU A 387 -7.45 -8.79 -10.11
C LEU A 387 -8.13 -8.25 -11.36
N ARG A 388 -8.87 -7.16 -11.18
CA ARG A 388 -9.41 -6.38 -12.30
C ARG A 388 -8.32 -5.44 -12.82
N VAL A 389 -8.01 -5.50 -14.10
CA VAL A 389 -7.06 -4.62 -14.78
C VAL A 389 -7.76 -3.91 -15.94
N GLY A 390 -8.44 -2.81 -15.59
CA GLY A 390 -9.23 -2.02 -16.52
C GLY A 390 -10.57 -2.67 -16.90
N LEU A 391 -11.20 -2.10 -17.93
CA LEU A 391 -12.50 -2.52 -18.45
C LEU A 391 -12.34 -2.98 -19.91
N PHE A 392 -13.16 -3.94 -20.34
CA PHE A 392 -13.22 -4.44 -21.72
C PHE A 392 -14.25 -3.67 -22.55
N SER A 393 -15.35 -3.27 -21.91
CA SER A 393 -16.40 -2.40 -22.44
C SER A 393 -16.91 -1.49 -21.30
N LEU A 394 -17.89 -0.63 -21.55
CA LEU A 394 -18.49 0.22 -20.51
C LEU A 394 -19.00 -0.57 -19.29
N SER A 395 -19.31 -1.86 -19.44
CA SER A 395 -19.80 -2.74 -18.37
C SER A 395 -18.97 -4.02 -18.15
N GLY A 396 -18.09 -4.41 -19.06
CA GLY A 396 -17.29 -5.63 -18.95
C GLY A 396 -15.98 -5.44 -18.20
N TRP A 397 -15.67 -6.29 -17.22
CA TRP A 397 -14.39 -6.26 -16.50
C TRP A 397 -13.31 -7.07 -17.24
N ARG A 398 -12.07 -6.57 -17.23
CA ARG A 398 -10.89 -7.37 -17.60
C ARG A 398 -10.30 -7.97 -16.33
N THR A 399 -10.51 -9.26 -16.12
CA THR A 399 -10.15 -9.95 -14.89
C THR A 399 -9.05 -10.96 -15.16
N PHE A 400 -7.97 -10.91 -14.37
CA PHE A 400 -6.78 -11.74 -14.54
C PHE A 400 -6.54 -12.57 -13.28
N LYS A 401 -6.31 -13.87 -13.46
CA LYS A 401 -5.93 -14.76 -12.35
C LYS A 401 -4.52 -14.41 -11.88
N VAL A 402 -4.33 -14.21 -10.58
CA VAL A 402 -2.98 -14.06 -10.03
C VAL A 402 -2.28 -15.41 -9.91
N ARG A 403 -0.95 -15.39 -9.82
CA ARG A 403 -0.16 -16.60 -9.58
C ARG A 403 -0.63 -17.32 -8.32
N GLN A 404 -0.49 -18.64 -8.32
CA GLN A 404 -0.97 -19.48 -7.23
C GLN A 404 -0.21 -19.27 -5.91
N ASP A 405 1.03 -18.79 -6.00
CA ASP A 405 1.91 -18.42 -4.89
C ASP A 405 1.92 -16.91 -4.58
N PHE A 406 1.05 -16.11 -5.22
CA PHE A 406 0.98 -14.67 -4.97
C PHE A 406 0.24 -14.36 -3.67
N ILE A 407 0.81 -13.46 -2.87
CA ILE A 407 0.12 -12.74 -1.79
C ILE A 407 0.44 -11.26 -1.96
N ALA A 408 -0.54 -10.39 -1.72
CA ALA A 408 -0.32 -8.96 -1.70
C ALA A 408 0.80 -8.62 -0.69
N SER A 409 1.75 -7.79 -1.10
CA SER A 409 2.86 -7.38 -0.24
C SER A 409 2.36 -6.84 1.08
N MET A 410 3.05 -7.18 2.16
CA MET A 410 2.89 -6.48 3.43
C MET A 410 3.37 -5.04 3.24
N LYS A 411 2.52 -4.06 3.59
CA LYS A 411 2.81 -2.65 3.42
C LYS A 411 2.82 -1.90 4.74
N ILE A 412 3.86 -1.11 4.96
CA ILE A 412 3.96 -0.13 6.05
C ILE A 412 3.96 1.25 5.41
N GLN A 413 2.93 2.04 5.69
CA GLN A 413 2.84 3.40 5.16
C GLN A 413 3.97 4.26 5.73
N THR A 414 4.68 4.96 4.84
CA THR A 414 5.78 5.86 5.23
C THR A 414 5.42 7.32 5.01
N GLU A 415 4.51 7.60 4.07
CA GLU A 415 4.10 8.95 3.67
C GLU A 415 2.62 8.95 3.26
N ASP A 416 2.01 10.14 3.25
CA ASP A 416 0.67 10.33 2.69
C ASP A 416 0.54 11.64 1.93
N ASP A 417 0.73 12.80 2.57
CA ASP A 417 0.45 14.11 1.96
C ASP A 417 1.45 15.23 2.30
N ILE A 418 1.98 15.28 3.53
CA ILE A 418 3.04 16.22 3.93
C ILE A 418 4.27 15.43 4.34
N SER A 419 5.29 15.45 3.49
CA SER A 419 6.55 14.74 3.69
C SER A 419 7.70 15.74 3.84
N ALA A 420 8.61 15.47 4.77
CA ALA A 420 9.92 16.12 4.83
C ALA A 420 10.98 15.09 4.44
N SER A 421 11.93 15.49 3.60
CA SER A 421 12.97 14.58 3.12
C SER A 421 14.34 15.24 3.08
N VAL A 422 15.37 14.40 3.09
CA VAL A 422 16.77 14.78 2.96
C VAL A 422 17.48 13.81 2.02
N VAL A 423 18.55 14.28 1.39
CA VAL A 423 19.44 13.47 0.56
C VAL A 423 20.81 13.40 1.22
N VAL A 424 21.27 12.18 1.52
CA VAL A 424 22.50 11.94 2.28
C VAL A 424 23.48 11.14 1.42
N PRO A 425 24.77 11.48 1.38
CA PRO A 425 25.76 10.68 0.67
C PRO A 425 25.81 9.24 1.22
N ALA A 426 25.76 8.24 0.33
CA ALA A 426 25.74 6.84 0.73
C ALA A 426 26.99 6.44 1.55
N ARG A 427 28.13 7.08 1.28
CA ARG A 427 29.39 6.90 2.03
C ARG A 427 29.31 7.27 3.53
N ALA A 428 28.31 8.04 3.94
CA ALA A 428 28.09 8.41 5.35
C ALA A 428 27.17 7.42 6.07
N LEU A 429 26.67 6.40 5.37
CA LEU A 429 25.71 5.43 5.87
C LEU A 429 26.38 4.06 5.97
N SER A 430 25.96 3.28 6.95
CA SER A 430 26.34 1.88 7.12
C SER A 430 25.12 0.97 6.95
N HIS A 431 25.36 -0.30 6.64
CA HIS A 431 24.32 -1.33 6.58
C HIS A 431 23.14 -1.03 5.64
N LEU A 432 23.42 -0.39 4.51
CA LEU A 432 22.46 -0.29 3.39
C LEU A 432 22.19 -1.67 2.80
N ALA A 433 21.11 -1.79 2.03
CA ALA A 433 20.75 -3.05 1.36
C ALA A 433 21.89 -3.53 0.44
N GLU A 434 22.08 -4.85 0.37
CA GLU A 434 23.09 -5.43 -0.52
C GLU A 434 22.83 -5.01 -1.98
N GLY A 435 23.88 -4.55 -2.66
CA GLY A 435 23.78 -4.08 -4.04
C GLY A 435 23.28 -2.65 -4.21
N GLU A 436 23.06 -1.90 -3.12
CA GLU A 436 22.88 -0.45 -3.18
C GLU A 436 24.16 0.21 -3.75
N LYS A 437 24.02 0.90 -4.88
CA LYS A 437 25.12 1.51 -5.65
C LYS A 437 24.96 3.02 -5.81
N SER A 438 23.91 3.60 -5.25
CA SER A 438 23.63 5.03 -5.36
C SER A 438 24.70 5.84 -4.63
N GLU A 439 25.12 6.96 -5.22
CA GLU A 439 26.06 7.88 -4.57
C GLU A 439 25.40 8.62 -3.39
N SER A 440 24.09 8.82 -3.47
CA SER A 440 23.27 9.45 -2.44
C SER A 440 21.98 8.67 -2.24
N CYS A 441 21.46 8.72 -1.02
CA CYS A 441 20.22 8.08 -0.60
C CYS A 441 19.24 9.12 -0.09
N LYS A 442 17.97 9.01 -0.51
CA LYS A 442 16.89 9.88 -0.03
C LYS A 442 16.19 9.23 1.17
N PHE A 443 15.97 9.99 2.22
CA PHE A 443 15.20 9.60 3.40
C PHE A 443 14.01 10.51 3.57
N VAL A 444 12.87 9.96 3.96
CA VAL A 444 11.62 10.69 4.06
C VAL A 444 10.92 10.37 5.38
N ILE A 445 10.29 11.38 5.97
CA ILE A 445 9.40 11.22 7.11
C ILE A 445 8.06 11.91 6.83
N ASN A 446 6.97 11.25 7.21
CA ASN A 446 5.66 11.88 7.24
C ASN A 446 5.58 12.86 8.42
N SER A 447 5.30 14.12 8.10
CA SER A 447 5.19 15.22 9.10
C SER A 447 3.88 15.17 9.88
N GLU A 448 2.95 14.31 9.50
CA GLU A 448 1.61 14.21 10.10
C GLU A 448 1.51 13.02 11.05
N TYR A 449 0.82 13.21 12.18
CA TYR A 449 0.40 12.12 13.07
C TYR A 449 -0.97 11.54 12.67
N ARG A 450 -1.88 12.40 12.17
CA ARG A 450 -3.21 12.03 11.66
C ARG A 450 -3.36 12.52 10.23
N LEU A 451 -3.99 11.71 9.38
CA LEU A 451 -4.18 11.94 7.96
C LEU A 451 -5.60 12.46 7.69
N PHE A 452 -5.72 13.62 7.05
CA PHE A 452 -7.02 14.23 6.76
C PHE A 452 -7.69 13.62 5.52
N GLN A 453 -8.18 12.39 5.68
CA GLN A 453 -8.71 11.57 4.60
C GLN A 453 -10.00 12.13 3.99
N ARG A 454 -10.18 11.90 2.69
CA ARG A 454 -11.44 12.12 1.97
C ARG A 454 -11.94 10.77 1.43
N PRO A 455 -12.88 10.10 2.14
CA PRO A 455 -13.30 8.76 1.78
C PRO A 455 -14.39 8.78 0.70
N ASP A 456 -13.98 8.98 -0.55
CA ASP A 456 -14.91 9.07 -1.69
C ASP A 456 -15.72 7.77 -1.89
N ASP A 457 -15.13 6.61 -1.62
CA ASP A 457 -15.75 5.29 -1.81
C ASP A 457 -16.68 4.87 -0.65
N ALA A 458 -16.52 5.47 0.53
CA ALA A 458 -17.25 5.07 1.74
C ALA A 458 -18.74 5.45 1.70
N ILE A 459 -19.18 6.24 0.72
CA ILE A 459 -20.60 6.48 0.46
C ILE A 459 -21.32 5.18 0.05
N VAL A 460 -20.59 4.23 -0.54
CA VAL A 460 -21.09 2.89 -0.86
C VAL A 460 -20.84 1.99 0.35
N ARG A 461 -21.91 1.53 0.97
CA ARG A 461 -21.89 0.72 2.20
C ARG A 461 -21.01 -0.51 2.04
N GLY A 462 -20.10 -0.74 2.99
CA GLY A 462 -19.22 -1.91 3.04
C GLY A 462 -18.10 -1.95 2.01
N LEU A 463 -18.02 -0.96 1.11
CA LEU A 463 -16.97 -0.89 0.09
C LEU A 463 -15.63 -0.48 0.72
N ASP A 464 -15.61 0.63 1.46
CA ASP A 464 -14.41 1.12 2.16
C ASP A 464 -14.44 0.67 3.64
N LYS A 465 -14.02 -0.58 3.85
CA LYS A 465 -13.97 -1.20 5.19
C LYS A 465 -13.00 -0.50 6.13
N GLN A 466 -11.94 0.12 5.61
CA GLN A 466 -10.97 0.83 6.44
C GLN A 466 -11.58 2.12 6.99
N THR A 467 -12.24 2.91 6.14
CA THR A 467 -12.96 4.12 6.61
C THR A 467 -14.07 3.76 7.59
N GLU A 468 -14.85 2.72 7.33
CA GLU A 468 -15.91 2.30 8.25
C GLU A 468 -15.36 1.86 9.61
N ALA A 469 -14.25 1.10 9.62
CA ALA A 469 -13.57 0.72 10.85
C ALA A 469 -12.98 1.93 11.60
N ASP A 470 -12.40 2.89 10.87
CA ASP A 470 -11.80 4.08 11.49
C ASP A 470 -12.87 5.02 12.06
N LEU A 471 -13.94 5.31 11.32
CA LEU A 471 -15.07 6.13 11.79
C LEU A 471 -15.76 5.53 13.01
N SER A 472 -15.76 4.20 13.14
CA SER A 472 -16.38 3.47 14.25
C SER A 472 -15.61 3.55 15.56
N ARG A 473 -14.38 4.11 15.56
CA ARG A 473 -13.58 4.29 16.77
C ARG A 473 -13.97 5.57 17.55
N PRO A 474 -13.81 5.58 18.88
CA PRO A 474 -13.93 6.81 19.66
C PRO A 474 -12.76 7.76 19.40
N GLY A 475 -12.93 9.05 19.70
CA GLY A 475 -11.85 10.06 19.65
C GLY A 475 -11.51 10.60 18.26
N ASN A 476 -12.41 10.40 17.29
CA ASN A 476 -12.28 10.90 15.94
C ASN A 476 -12.56 12.40 15.83
N PHE A 477 -11.79 13.07 14.98
CA PHE A 477 -12.18 14.37 14.44
C PHE A 477 -12.82 14.15 13.07
N ILE A 478 -14.05 14.62 12.90
CA ILE A 478 -14.88 14.40 11.72
C ILE A 478 -15.40 15.74 11.22
N SER A 479 -15.45 15.91 9.90
CA SER A 479 -15.99 17.11 9.25
C SER A 479 -16.79 16.70 8.01
N ASN A 480 -17.82 17.46 7.67
CA ASN A 480 -18.63 17.26 6.47
C ASN A 480 -19.37 15.91 6.40
N PHE A 481 -19.78 15.37 7.55
CA PHE A 481 -20.75 14.28 7.66
C PHE A 481 -22.06 14.80 8.24
N GLU A 482 -23.16 14.13 7.90
CA GLU A 482 -24.48 14.47 8.44
C GLU A 482 -24.58 13.98 9.90
N PRO A 483 -24.99 14.83 10.86
CA PRO A 483 -25.23 14.41 12.23
C PRO A 483 -26.57 13.65 12.31
N LEU A 484 -26.52 12.32 12.31
CA LEU A 484 -27.71 11.48 12.35
C LEU A 484 -28.23 11.35 13.78
N THR A 485 -29.54 11.51 13.96
CA THR A 485 -30.26 11.27 15.21
C THR A 485 -30.54 9.77 15.40
N ASN A 486 -30.80 9.34 16.64
CA ASN A 486 -31.19 7.95 16.94
C ASN A 486 -32.44 7.50 16.14
N GLN A 487 -33.36 8.41 15.84
CA GLN A 487 -34.53 8.07 15.01
C GLN A 487 -34.13 7.74 13.57
N GLN A 488 -33.19 8.49 12.99
CA GLN A 488 -32.69 8.22 11.64
C GLN A 488 -31.90 6.91 11.58
N VAL A 489 -31.13 6.60 12.62
CA VAL A 489 -30.41 5.32 12.72
C VAL A 489 -31.42 4.16 12.83
N ARG A 490 -32.47 4.31 13.67
CA ARG A 490 -33.56 3.32 13.78
C ARG A 490 -34.27 3.08 12.46
N GLU A 491 -34.50 4.14 11.69
CA GLU A 491 -35.09 4.00 10.36
C GLU A 491 -34.16 3.26 9.40
N MET A 492 -32.85 3.54 9.46
CA MET A 492 -31.83 2.86 8.67
C MET A 492 -31.73 1.37 9.02
N SER A 493 -31.81 1.01 10.31
CA SER A 493 -31.68 -0.36 10.79
C SER A 493 -32.91 -1.23 10.53
N LYS A 494 -34.09 -0.63 10.27
CA LYS A 494 -35.30 -1.37 9.82
C LYS A 494 -35.10 -2.09 8.49
N TYR A 495 -34.35 -1.49 7.56
CA TYR A 495 -34.09 -2.07 6.25
C TYR A 495 -32.87 -2.99 6.32
N VAL A 496 -33.08 -4.18 6.91
CA VAL A 496 -32.01 -5.13 7.26
C VAL A 496 -31.08 -5.45 6.10
N VAL A 497 -31.60 -5.60 4.88
CA VAL A 497 -30.79 -5.88 3.68
C VAL A 497 -29.79 -4.75 3.39
N ASP A 498 -30.23 -3.50 3.47
CA ASP A 498 -29.35 -2.35 3.22
C ASP A 498 -28.41 -2.09 4.40
N PHE A 499 -28.83 -2.45 5.62
CA PHE A 499 -28.00 -2.32 6.83
C PHE A 499 -26.89 -3.38 6.87
N ASP A 500 -27.18 -4.60 6.42
CA ASP A 500 -26.21 -5.71 6.33
C ASP A 500 -25.08 -5.42 5.33
N ALA A 501 -25.30 -4.51 4.39
CA ALA A 501 -24.28 -4.05 3.47
C ALA A 501 -23.13 -3.27 4.15
N PHE A 502 -23.33 -2.72 5.36
CA PHE A 502 -22.24 -2.11 6.13
C PHE A 502 -21.28 -3.17 6.69
N SER A 503 -20.02 -2.80 6.91
CA SER A 503 -19.09 -3.62 7.68
C SER A 503 -19.53 -3.76 9.15
N ALA A 504 -19.10 -4.86 9.79
CA ALA A 504 -19.45 -5.14 11.18
C ALA A 504 -19.12 -3.97 12.15
N PRO A 505 -17.95 -3.30 12.09
CA PRO A 505 -17.67 -2.15 12.97
C PRO A 505 -18.69 -1.02 12.86
N MET A 506 -19.13 -0.68 11.64
CA MET A 506 -20.12 0.37 11.42
C MET A 506 -21.49 -0.06 11.93
N GLN A 507 -21.90 -1.31 11.67
CA GLN A 507 -23.14 -1.86 12.20
C GLN A 507 -23.17 -1.83 13.73
N GLU A 508 -22.08 -2.22 14.38
CA GLU A 508 -21.94 -2.23 15.84
C GLU A 508 -22.00 -0.81 16.41
N MET A 509 -21.28 0.16 15.81
CA MET A 509 -21.32 1.56 16.25
C MET A 509 -22.74 2.14 16.15
N LEU A 510 -23.43 1.91 15.03
CA LEU A 510 -24.78 2.43 14.82
C LEU A 510 -25.78 1.82 15.82
N LYS A 511 -25.71 0.51 16.08
CA LYS A 511 -26.53 -0.15 17.12
C LYS A 511 -26.22 0.40 18.51
N ALA A 512 -24.93 0.54 18.86
CA ALA A 512 -24.52 1.07 20.15
C ALA A 512 -24.96 2.54 20.35
N ALA A 513 -25.00 3.35 19.29
CA ALA A 513 -25.52 4.71 19.35
C ALA A 513 -27.02 4.74 19.72
N GLU A 514 -27.82 3.83 19.14
CA GLU A 514 -29.25 3.69 19.48
C GLU A 514 -29.47 3.26 20.94
N GLU A 515 -28.65 2.34 21.44
CA GLU A 515 -28.73 1.79 22.81
C GLU A 515 -28.27 2.79 23.88
N SER A 516 -27.18 3.51 23.61
CA SER A 516 -26.60 4.51 24.52
C SER A 516 -27.39 5.83 24.60
N ASN A 517 -28.43 5.97 23.77
CA ASN A 517 -29.20 7.20 23.59
C ASN A 517 -28.32 8.42 23.30
N SER A 518 -27.26 8.23 22.51
CA SER A 518 -26.37 9.30 22.03
C SER A 518 -27.16 10.36 21.28
N SER A 519 -26.81 11.65 21.39
CA SER A 519 -27.56 12.70 20.68
C SER A 519 -27.40 12.62 19.17
N TYR A 520 -26.19 12.28 18.70
CA TYR A 520 -25.86 12.17 17.29
C TYR A 520 -24.81 11.10 17.02
N VAL A 521 -24.83 10.55 15.81
CA VAL A 521 -23.79 9.67 15.25
C VAL A 521 -23.56 10.03 13.78
N VAL A 522 -22.40 9.69 13.24
CA VAL A 522 -22.12 9.82 11.79
C VAL A 522 -22.08 8.44 11.15
N CYS A 523 -22.36 8.39 9.85
CA CYS A 523 -22.31 7.16 9.06
C CYS A 523 -21.49 7.38 7.79
N SER A 524 -20.72 6.38 7.36
CA SER A 524 -19.92 6.42 6.13
C SER A 524 -20.76 6.79 4.90
N ALA A 525 -22.00 6.28 4.83
CA ALA A 525 -22.93 6.50 3.73
C ALA A 525 -23.67 7.86 3.77
N ASN A 526 -23.46 8.68 4.81
CA ASN A 526 -24.19 9.94 5.00
C ASN A 526 -23.25 11.15 5.13
N PRO A 527 -22.59 11.58 4.03
CA PRO A 527 -21.96 12.89 3.97
C PRO A 527 -22.97 14.02 4.24
N ARG A 528 -22.47 15.16 4.73
CA ARG A 528 -23.28 16.36 5.00
C ARG A 528 -24.06 16.78 3.75
N GLN A 529 -25.31 17.14 3.93
CA GLN A 529 -26.13 17.70 2.86
C GLN A 529 -25.81 19.19 2.63
N ILE A 530 -25.56 19.58 1.38
CA ILE A 530 -25.40 20.95 0.91
C ILE A 530 -26.40 21.15 -0.24
N ASP A 531 -27.36 22.04 -0.06
CA ASP A 531 -28.46 22.28 -1.01
C ASP A 531 -29.17 21.00 -1.46
N GLY A 532 -29.44 20.11 -0.48
CA GLY A 532 -30.13 18.83 -0.70
C GLY A 532 -29.29 17.75 -1.39
N LYS A 533 -27.97 17.93 -1.55
CA LYS A 533 -27.06 16.93 -2.12
C LYS A 533 -25.95 16.56 -1.15
N PRO A 534 -25.53 15.29 -1.09
CA PRO A 534 -24.36 14.90 -0.32
C PRO A 534 -23.11 15.63 -0.82
N THR A 535 -22.35 16.21 0.10
CA THR A 535 -21.06 16.81 -0.22
C THR A 535 -20.09 15.78 -0.80
N LYS A 536 -19.27 16.20 -1.76
CA LYS A 536 -18.16 15.40 -2.33
C LYS A 536 -16.86 15.54 -1.54
N ASN A 537 -16.91 16.14 -0.35
CA ASN A 537 -15.76 16.36 0.51
C ASN A 537 -16.01 15.95 1.97
N PRO A 538 -16.49 14.70 2.23
CA PRO A 538 -16.51 14.14 3.58
C PRO A 538 -15.06 14.05 4.11
N ARG A 539 -14.84 14.29 5.40
CA ARG A 539 -13.49 14.31 5.98
C ARG A 539 -13.44 13.71 7.38
N TYR A 540 -12.34 13.03 7.68
CA TYR A 540 -11.98 12.63 9.03
C TYR A 540 -10.46 12.62 9.20
N LEU A 541 -9.98 12.71 10.44
CA LEU A 541 -8.57 12.54 10.77
C LEU A 541 -8.27 11.09 11.15
N GLN A 542 -7.79 10.32 10.18
CA GLN A 542 -7.32 8.95 10.37
C GLN A 542 -6.04 8.95 11.20
N ILE A 543 -5.97 8.17 12.28
CA ILE A 543 -4.67 7.93 12.95
C ILE A 543 -3.81 7.11 12.01
N ARG A 544 -2.55 7.53 11.85
CA ARG A 544 -1.57 6.84 11.00
C ARG A 544 -1.57 5.31 11.22
N PRO A 545 -1.76 4.48 10.17
CA PRO A 545 -1.90 3.03 10.31
C PRO A 545 -0.71 2.35 10.99
N ASP A 546 0.50 2.87 10.81
CA ASP A 546 1.73 2.38 11.45
C ASP A 546 1.73 2.56 12.98
N LEU A 547 0.96 3.52 13.49
CA LEU A 547 0.79 3.76 14.93
C LEU A 547 -0.37 2.96 15.52
N VAL A 548 -1.40 2.67 14.71
CA VAL A 548 -2.54 1.84 15.11
C VAL A 548 -2.17 0.35 15.16
N LYS A 549 -1.30 -0.10 14.25
CA LYS A 549 -0.82 -1.49 14.16
C LYS A 549 0.71 -1.56 14.27
N PRO A 550 1.29 -1.16 15.42
CA PRO A 550 2.74 -1.01 15.57
C PRO A 550 3.49 -2.34 15.45
N PHE A 551 2.84 -3.47 15.75
CA PHE A 551 3.42 -4.80 15.64
C PHE A 551 4.01 -5.09 14.25
N ASN A 552 3.28 -4.77 13.17
CA ASN A 552 3.78 -5.03 11.82
C ASN A 552 4.98 -4.14 11.47
N THR A 553 5.00 -2.89 11.95
CA THR A 553 6.14 -1.98 11.80
C THR A 553 7.36 -2.52 12.55
N TYR A 554 7.17 -3.05 13.76
CA TYR A 554 8.21 -3.67 14.54
C TYR A 554 8.76 -4.94 13.88
N VAL A 555 7.89 -5.84 13.43
CA VAL A 555 8.26 -7.05 12.68
C VAL A 555 9.07 -6.69 11.44
N ALA A 556 8.62 -5.69 10.66
CA ALA A 556 9.35 -5.22 9.47
C ALA A 556 10.75 -4.70 9.82
N LYS A 557 10.88 -3.89 10.89
CA LYS A 557 12.17 -3.39 11.38
C LYS A 557 13.10 -4.53 11.79
N MET A 558 12.61 -5.50 12.56
CA MET A 558 13.40 -6.67 12.97
C MET A 558 13.78 -7.54 11.79
N ALA A 559 12.87 -7.76 10.85
CA ALA A 559 13.11 -8.52 9.64
C ALA A 559 14.28 -7.92 8.82
N THR A 560 14.28 -6.61 8.60
CA THR A 560 15.35 -5.91 7.87
C THR A 560 16.66 -5.89 8.68
N ARG A 561 16.58 -5.70 10.00
CA ARG A 561 17.74 -5.79 10.89
C ARG A 561 18.43 -7.15 10.79
N LEU A 562 17.67 -8.24 10.87
CA LEU A 562 18.20 -9.60 10.75
C LEU A 562 18.75 -9.87 9.35
N PHE A 563 18.02 -9.46 8.31
CA PHE A 563 18.44 -9.66 6.92
C PHE A 563 19.82 -9.04 6.65
N ARG A 564 20.03 -7.79 7.09
CA ARG A 564 21.29 -7.06 6.90
C ARG A 564 22.31 -7.23 8.04
N ALA A 565 22.01 -8.04 9.05
CA ALA A 565 22.82 -8.23 10.27
C ALA A 565 23.25 -6.91 10.92
N ILE A 566 22.30 -6.00 11.15
CA ILE A 566 22.57 -4.65 11.70
C ILE A 566 22.73 -4.74 13.23
N PRO A 567 23.86 -4.29 13.82
CA PRO A 567 24.07 -4.30 15.27
C PRO A 567 22.92 -3.69 16.06
N ALA A 568 22.55 -4.27 17.21
CA ALA A 568 21.34 -3.92 17.96
C ALA A 568 21.19 -2.43 18.29
N ASP A 569 22.32 -1.76 18.56
CA ASP A 569 22.46 -0.34 18.90
C ASP A 569 22.45 0.60 17.69
N GLN A 570 22.63 0.09 16.48
CA GLN A 570 22.62 0.86 15.23
C GLN A 570 21.21 0.99 14.62
N PRO A 571 20.89 2.11 13.95
CA PRO A 571 19.59 2.31 13.32
C PRO A 571 19.42 1.44 12.06
N VAL A 572 18.16 1.11 11.74
CA VAL A 572 17.79 0.47 10.47
C VAL A 572 17.45 1.57 9.46
N HIS A 573 18.35 1.83 8.51
CA HIS A 573 18.15 2.83 7.47
C HIS A 573 17.35 2.25 6.28
N ASN A 574 16.23 2.88 5.96
CA ASN A 574 15.38 2.52 4.80
C ASN A 574 15.32 3.71 3.83
N PRO A 575 16.28 3.83 2.91
CA PRO A 575 16.23 4.88 1.90
C PRO A 575 15.15 4.60 0.85
N VAL A 576 14.73 5.64 0.14
CA VAL A 576 13.82 5.50 -1.02
C VAL A 576 14.51 4.66 -2.10
N ASN A 577 13.88 3.56 -2.49
CA ASN A 577 14.41 2.67 -3.53
C ASN A 577 13.75 2.89 -4.90
N SER A 578 12.49 3.31 -4.91
CA SER A 578 11.71 3.49 -6.15
C SER A 578 10.87 4.76 -6.09
N VAL A 579 10.99 5.59 -7.11
CA VAL A 579 10.18 6.80 -7.29
C VAL A 579 9.14 6.53 -8.38
N MET A 580 7.86 6.44 -7.99
CA MET A 580 6.75 6.03 -8.85
C MET A 580 5.69 7.12 -8.91
N LEU A 581 5.80 8.04 -9.87
CA LEU A 581 4.85 9.15 -10.01
C LEU A 581 3.50 8.65 -10.52
N GLY A 582 2.43 9.33 -10.09
CA GLY A 582 1.07 9.09 -10.57
C GLY A 582 0.60 10.19 -11.50
N ARG A 583 -0.17 9.81 -12.53
CA ARG A 583 -0.86 10.75 -13.41
C ARG A 583 -2.36 10.49 -13.43
N ARG A 584 -3.14 11.56 -13.55
CA ARG A 584 -4.55 11.48 -13.88
C ARG A 584 -4.72 11.68 -15.38
N ASN A 585 -5.01 10.60 -16.09
CA ASN A 585 -5.33 10.65 -17.51
C ASN A 585 -6.84 10.79 -17.71
N ASN A 586 -7.25 11.42 -18.83
CA ASN A 586 -8.67 11.57 -19.16
C ASN A 586 -8.93 11.53 -20.67
N PRO A 587 -10.09 11.00 -21.10
CA PRO A 587 -10.57 11.17 -22.46
C PRO A 587 -10.98 12.64 -22.72
N PRO A 588 -11.16 13.06 -23.98
CA PRO A 588 -11.70 14.38 -24.28
C PRO A 588 -13.18 14.49 -23.91
N GLU A 589 -13.60 15.63 -23.32
CA GLU A 589 -15.01 16.00 -23.11
C GLU A 589 -15.26 17.39 -23.72
N LYS A 590 -15.65 17.41 -25.00
CA LYS A 590 -15.77 18.65 -25.79
C LYS A 590 -16.75 19.67 -25.18
N GLU A 591 -17.87 19.20 -24.65
CA GLU A 591 -18.92 20.05 -24.04
C GLU A 591 -18.41 20.83 -22.82
N LYS A 592 -17.39 20.31 -22.13
CA LYS A 592 -16.76 20.96 -20.96
C LYS A 592 -15.42 21.63 -21.31
N GLY A 593 -15.06 21.69 -22.59
CA GLY A 593 -13.76 22.21 -23.04
C GLY A 593 -12.56 21.35 -22.61
N ILE A 594 -12.77 20.10 -22.17
CA ILE A 594 -11.69 19.24 -21.67
C ILE A 594 -11.02 18.52 -22.83
N ARG A 595 -9.71 18.73 -23.00
CA ARG A 595 -8.87 18.05 -24.00
C ARG A 595 -8.44 16.66 -23.53
N SER A 596 -8.11 15.78 -24.48
CA SER A 596 -7.57 14.45 -24.16
C SER A 596 -6.19 14.57 -23.50
N LEU A 597 -6.01 13.87 -22.38
CA LEU A 597 -4.74 13.71 -21.69
C LEU A 597 -4.52 12.21 -21.45
N ALA A 598 -4.45 11.42 -22.53
CA ALA A 598 -4.42 9.96 -22.49
C ALA A 598 -3.34 9.38 -23.44
N VAL A 599 -2.12 9.93 -23.36
CA VAL A 599 -0.97 9.52 -24.20
C VAL A 599 -0.07 8.47 -23.51
N TYR A 600 -0.32 8.19 -22.25
CA TYR A 600 0.46 7.25 -21.45
C TYR A 600 -0.13 5.84 -21.47
N SER A 601 0.72 4.85 -21.71
CA SER A 601 0.49 3.44 -21.38
C SER A 601 0.56 3.22 -19.86
N PRO A 602 0.35 2.00 -19.33
CA PRO A 602 0.29 1.74 -17.89
C PRO A 602 1.54 2.17 -17.10
N ILE A 603 2.75 2.00 -17.65
CA ILE A 603 4.02 2.36 -16.99
C ILE A 603 4.93 2.99 -18.03
N HIS A 604 5.48 4.16 -17.71
CA HIS A 604 6.47 4.86 -18.52
C HIS A 604 7.72 5.10 -17.67
N TYR A 605 8.89 5.03 -18.33
CA TYR A 605 10.13 5.58 -17.81
C TYR A 605 10.38 6.92 -18.52
N GLN A 606 10.77 7.93 -17.75
CA GLN A 606 11.17 9.24 -18.25
C GLN A 606 12.59 9.53 -17.78
N GLU A 607 13.45 9.93 -18.70
CA GLU A 607 14.75 10.50 -18.34
C GLU A 607 14.55 11.86 -17.66
N LEU A 608 15.59 12.37 -17.00
CA LEU A 608 15.49 13.56 -16.17
C LEU A 608 14.90 14.79 -16.90
N PRO A 609 15.25 15.12 -18.15
CA PRO A 609 14.68 16.28 -18.83
C PRO A 609 13.16 16.18 -18.98
N GLU A 610 12.65 15.05 -19.49
CA GLU A 610 11.22 14.81 -19.69
C GLU A 610 10.48 14.73 -18.35
N LEU A 611 11.10 14.09 -17.35
CA LEU A 611 10.56 14.06 -15.99
C LEU A 611 10.39 15.48 -15.44
N PHE A 612 11.39 16.35 -15.60
CA PHE A 612 11.30 17.72 -15.10
C PHE A 612 10.25 18.56 -15.85
N MET A 613 10.05 18.33 -17.15
CA MET A 613 8.92 18.95 -17.87
C MET A 613 7.58 18.59 -17.21
N ASP A 614 7.41 17.33 -16.85
CA ASP A 614 6.21 16.84 -16.17
C ASP A 614 6.09 17.35 -14.73
N LEU A 615 7.19 17.40 -13.98
CA LEU A 615 7.23 17.91 -12.61
C LEU A 615 6.91 19.39 -12.52
N ILE A 616 7.47 20.21 -13.41
CA ILE A 616 7.24 21.66 -13.47
C ILE A 616 5.76 21.96 -13.79
N THR A 617 5.19 21.19 -14.73
CA THR A 617 3.86 21.49 -15.26
C THR A 617 2.74 20.83 -14.47
N SER A 618 2.93 19.64 -13.91
CA SER A 618 1.95 18.88 -13.12
C SER A 618 0.54 18.94 -13.74
N LEU A 619 0.43 18.53 -15.00
CA LEU A 619 -0.78 18.74 -15.81
C LEU A 619 -1.96 17.88 -15.36
N THR A 620 -3.16 18.47 -15.44
CA THR A 620 -4.44 17.83 -15.16
C THR A 620 -5.50 18.29 -16.16
N GLY A 621 -6.45 17.39 -16.49
CA GLY A 621 -7.61 17.75 -17.33
C GLY A 621 -8.65 18.64 -16.63
N ARG A 622 -8.51 18.90 -15.32
CA ARG A 622 -9.39 19.84 -14.60
C ARG A 622 -8.92 21.28 -14.84
N SER A 623 -9.87 22.22 -14.90
CA SER A 623 -9.61 23.65 -15.01
C SER A 623 -8.62 23.99 -16.16
N PRO A 624 -8.96 23.65 -17.42
CA PRO A 624 -8.09 23.91 -18.56
C PRO A 624 -7.80 25.41 -18.72
N SER A 625 -6.57 25.74 -19.12
CA SER A 625 -6.18 27.09 -19.52
C SER A 625 -6.71 27.44 -20.91
N THR A 626 -6.59 28.70 -21.32
CA THR A 626 -6.97 29.16 -22.67
C THR A 626 -6.23 28.42 -23.78
N THR A 627 -4.99 27.99 -23.54
CA THR A 627 -4.12 27.38 -24.54
C THR A 627 -4.00 25.86 -24.41
N GLY A 628 -4.33 25.26 -23.26
CA GLY A 628 -4.06 23.85 -23.02
C GLY A 628 -4.78 23.25 -21.81
N PHE A 629 -4.01 22.63 -20.92
CA PHE A 629 -4.50 21.90 -19.75
C PHE A 629 -4.45 22.76 -18.49
N GLY A 630 -5.04 22.27 -17.41
CA GLY A 630 -4.81 22.83 -16.08
C GLY A 630 -3.47 22.36 -15.54
N SER A 631 -2.93 23.12 -14.58
CA SER A 631 -1.66 22.83 -13.91
C SER A 631 -1.86 22.97 -12.40
N GLU A 632 -1.33 22.01 -11.64
CA GLU A 632 -1.23 22.13 -10.16
C GLU A 632 0.07 22.86 -9.73
N GLY A 633 0.80 23.45 -10.69
CA GLY A 633 2.10 24.09 -10.47
C GLY A 633 3.24 23.09 -10.25
N ALA A 634 4.46 23.60 -10.11
CA ALA A 634 5.64 22.76 -9.91
C ALA A 634 5.43 21.80 -8.72
N LEU A 635 5.72 20.51 -8.95
CA LEU A 635 5.68 19.45 -7.95
C LEU A 635 4.31 19.27 -7.27
N THR A 636 3.21 19.68 -7.93
CA THR A 636 1.84 19.78 -7.38
C THR A 636 1.72 20.69 -6.14
N LYS A 637 2.65 21.64 -6.02
CA LYS A 637 2.77 22.58 -4.91
C LYS A 637 2.49 24.03 -5.30
N GLY A 638 1.90 24.29 -6.47
CA GLY A 638 1.44 25.64 -6.82
C GLY A 638 0.59 26.33 -5.73
N PRO A 639 -0.28 25.60 -5.00
CA PRO A 639 -1.03 26.17 -3.88
C PRO A 639 -0.31 26.21 -2.51
N PHE A 640 0.88 25.60 -2.36
CA PHE A 640 1.52 25.31 -1.06
C PHE A 640 3.00 25.68 -1.01
#